data_AF-E9AQK6-F1
#
_entry.id   AF-E9AQK6-F1
#
_cell.length_a   1.000
_cell.length_b   1.000
_cell.length_c   1.000
_cell.angle_alpha   90.00
_cell.angle_beta   90.00
_cell.angle_gamma   90.00
#
_symmetry.space_group_name_H-M   'P 1'
#
loop_
_entity.id
_entity.type
_entity.pdbx_description
1 polymer ?
#
loop_
_entity_poly.entity_id
_entity_poly.type
_entity_poly.pdbx_seq_one_letter_code
_entity_poly.pdbx_strand_id
1 'polypeptide(L)'
;MNVSFLFSLPRTLAEYEGARRLLADAGALSLGEHGAKGGVAVPRLFCGCDPEDKPLGSGGGTVHLLHACYVDEQRHAPAPAKKSFLSWLRLADTDGRVIVHAGGLSRRLPAYAAVGKALLPLPPCRWHRGSQLSRTLLSTQVPMYREMVATAPAHLRTLIACGDVCVDARGALPSLAPFAESDVLCFGIRADAHVLPSHGVLFTARERPLDLDYMLQKPSLAEVRRRVAGGRHSFLLDVGMWMLSDRAVEVLARKCLGGALDAEDATGGGRDGHRCTAVRTAYDLYSEFGSALGSHAPSADPEIAGLKASVVELRDAEFLHYGTNRQLISAAAALQRREAAAPSWWWGAPFDGVLAPERGGGEEAGLRAAAADAPAGCAAEELDFAAGDAMPLLATPSSVIVQNSVVLAPLDGSAAAAAADAPAGAPLSPVRHLWVESSWVGARWALRDQHILTGIPRNDWALALPPGACVSVVPVLPAALGGCGAGTAPHAARAYHMDDAFRGDVRSGATMYMGVRLHDWLSSRGFSVAELYPAARAAGGGAAPPLDMYEAALFPVCATEQQLGDFLYVATLPLEAATGGCAGVDAARLAAGQAVWRTQPRVSAMDLLRLTDVPAMLRNREYYERRMLTLMLALVAADPAAPCARSPVLSGPMIALLQQQFFLLDLNRVAQRVVELGVPLPWRSGLTGWCCGVDAAGSAGALSREAAPFAKGAAATAASLARMFADEGSVSGGGRGAPLCTVPGRIVVAHYHAFASRLMELALEAMDTAEPPVSAPEKARRLALLRAPSVEEARSLAAVHDAAALAELRAAIMDSFPDERHDPEMGVHLDQIIWGRCPIRIDVAGAWTDTPPYTILSGGSVINVAVELNGQPPVQVYVRVREDPMIVMRSIDSGEQLSVSSFDEIRTYATMQNPFSIPKAALALCGFLPEFCATEYATLREQLAARFGGHGLEISLFVAIPTGSGLGTSSIVAGTVLRSLAEFCKLPWDNHDVCRRVLLIEQMLTAGGGWQDQYGGLFEGLKLVQCVPGLPCLPTVRWMPDSVYTDPRFAACHLLYYTGITRMAKGILGEIVRDVFLNRGATLQLLREMGGPTTAAMYDAMTTGNYKGYARLVQRTWEQKKRLDDGVCNPAVQSIVDVVEPYVWGVTLPGAGGGGYMYMCAKDEACARRIRELLTANPPNGNARFVEMSVSASGLQISRS
;
A
#
# COMPACT_ATOMS: atom_id res chain seq x y z
N MET A 1 -1.95 -11.65 -18.67
CA MET A 1 -0.56 -12.04 -18.96
C MET A 1 0.04 -12.64 -17.70
N ASN A 2 0.68 -13.81 -17.78
CA ASN A 2 1.39 -14.45 -16.68
C ASN A 2 2.82 -13.89 -16.63
N VAL A 3 3.29 -13.41 -15.48
CA VAL A 3 4.65 -12.86 -15.35
C VAL A 3 5.47 -13.68 -14.37
N SER A 4 6.58 -14.25 -14.84
CA SER A 4 7.55 -14.99 -14.01
C SER A 4 8.69 -14.09 -13.54
N PHE A 5 9.09 -14.22 -12.28
CA PHE A 5 10.17 -13.43 -11.68
C PHE A 5 11.43 -14.27 -11.44
N LEU A 6 12.59 -13.79 -11.89
CA LEU A 6 13.89 -14.41 -11.67
C LEU A 6 14.78 -13.44 -10.87
N PHE A 7 15.30 -13.89 -9.73
CA PHE A 7 16.15 -13.07 -8.86
C PHE A 7 17.58 -13.61 -8.81
N SER A 8 18.56 -12.78 -9.14
CA SER A 8 19.95 -13.02 -8.72
C SER A 8 20.11 -12.49 -7.30
N LEU A 9 20.57 -13.33 -6.37
CA LEU A 9 20.70 -13.03 -4.93
C LEU A 9 22.14 -13.29 -4.45
N PRO A 10 22.54 -12.73 -3.29
CA PRO A 10 23.74 -13.20 -2.59
C PRO A 10 23.63 -14.69 -2.26
N ARG A 11 24.76 -15.39 -2.30
CA ARG A 11 24.83 -16.86 -2.16
C ARG A 11 24.11 -17.38 -0.91
N THR A 12 24.44 -16.85 0.26
CA THR A 12 23.84 -17.26 1.53
C THR A 12 22.32 -17.13 1.55
N LEU A 13 21.78 -16.08 0.94
CA LEU A 13 20.35 -15.93 0.79
C LEU A 13 19.79 -16.88 -0.28
N ALA A 14 20.47 -17.08 -1.41
CA ALA A 14 20.02 -17.99 -2.45
C ALA A 14 19.92 -19.46 -1.98
N GLU A 15 20.82 -19.87 -1.08
CA GLU A 15 20.85 -21.21 -0.48
C GLU A 15 19.87 -21.36 0.70
N TYR A 16 19.30 -20.27 1.21
CA TYR A 16 18.28 -20.33 2.27
C TYR A 16 16.95 -20.85 1.69
N GLU A 17 16.46 -21.96 2.24
CA GLU A 17 15.22 -22.63 1.80
C GLU A 17 14.00 -21.66 1.77
N GLY A 18 13.95 -20.72 2.71
CA GLY A 18 12.88 -19.72 2.80
C GLY A 18 13.01 -18.51 1.87
N ALA A 19 14.06 -18.42 1.03
CA ALA A 19 14.32 -17.23 0.22
C ALA A 19 13.23 -16.93 -0.81
N ARG A 20 12.67 -17.98 -1.44
CA ARG A 20 11.54 -17.85 -2.38
C ARG A 20 10.32 -17.24 -1.70
N ARG A 21 10.01 -17.69 -0.47
CA ARG A 21 8.91 -17.16 0.34
C ARG A 21 9.17 -15.71 0.74
N LEU A 22 10.37 -15.41 1.22
CA LEU A 22 10.76 -14.05 1.60
C LEU A 22 10.60 -13.03 0.46
N LEU A 23 11.03 -13.40 -0.76
CA LEU A 23 10.86 -12.56 -1.95
C LEU A 23 9.40 -12.46 -2.39
N ALA A 24 8.65 -13.56 -2.29
CA ALA A 24 7.24 -13.58 -2.62
C ALA A 24 6.44 -12.65 -1.71
N ASP A 25 6.69 -12.69 -0.41
CA ASP A 25 6.05 -11.84 0.59
C ASP A 25 6.45 -10.37 0.35
N ALA A 26 7.74 -10.10 0.14
CA ALA A 26 8.23 -8.76 -0.15
C ALA A 26 7.62 -8.16 -1.44
N GLY A 27 7.50 -8.96 -2.51
CA GLY A 27 6.97 -8.50 -3.81
C GLY A 27 5.46 -8.65 -3.98
N ALA A 28 4.73 -9.21 -3.02
CA ALA A 28 3.36 -9.70 -3.21
C ALA A 28 3.23 -10.58 -4.48
N LEU A 29 4.14 -11.55 -4.60
CA LEU A 29 4.22 -12.51 -5.69
C LEU A 29 3.55 -13.83 -5.26
N SER A 30 2.84 -14.49 -6.17
CA SER A 30 2.27 -15.81 -5.90
C SER A 30 3.36 -16.87 -6.07
N LEU A 31 3.59 -17.67 -5.03
CA LEU A 31 4.28 -18.94 -5.15
C LEU A 31 3.30 -19.88 -5.89
N GLY A 32 3.63 -20.31 -7.11
CA GLY A 32 2.76 -21.25 -7.82
C GLY A 32 2.56 -22.52 -6.98
N GLU A 33 1.32 -22.93 -6.76
CA GLU A 33 1.02 -24.16 -6.02
C GLU A 33 1.67 -25.36 -6.70
N HIS A 34 2.26 -26.26 -5.91
CA HIS A 34 2.51 -27.63 -6.36
C HIS A 34 1.16 -28.28 -6.61
N GLY A 35 0.76 -28.37 -7.89
CA GLY A 35 -0.49 -29.00 -8.28
C GLY A 35 -0.62 -30.39 -7.67
N ALA A 36 -1.59 -30.56 -6.78
CA ALA A 36 -2.04 -31.87 -6.37
C ALA A 36 -2.48 -32.66 -7.62
N LYS A 37 -1.73 -33.74 -7.91
CA LYS A 37 -2.01 -34.78 -8.92
C LYS A 37 -2.29 -34.30 -10.36
N GLY A 38 -1.23 -34.19 -11.15
CA GLY A 38 -1.28 -34.58 -12.58
C GLY A 38 -1.08 -33.50 -13.65
N GLY A 39 -0.80 -32.25 -13.30
CA GLY A 39 -0.41 -31.21 -14.27
C GLY A 39 0.88 -30.51 -13.83
N VAL A 40 1.89 -30.44 -14.70
CA VAL A 40 3.16 -29.79 -14.35
C VAL A 40 3.05 -28.28 -14.49
N ALA A 41 2.99 -27.59 -13.33
CA ALA A 41 3.26 -26.17 -13.19
C ALA A 41 4.53 -25.99 -12.35
N VAL A 42 5.59 -25.39 -12.93
CA VAL A 42 6.88 -25.01 -12.32
C VAL A 42 7.22 -23.59 -12.85
N PRO A 43 7.90 -22.71 -12.09
CA PRO A 43 7.33 -21.82 -11.07
C PRO A 43 7.23 -20.34 -11.52
N ARG A 44 6.29 -19.58 -10.93
CA ARG A 44 6.12 -18.12 -11.13
C ARG A 44 7.22 -17.26 -10.47
N LEU A 45 8.17 -17.87 -9.76
CA LEU A 45 9.32 -17.24 -9.11
C LEU A 45 10.52 -18.20 -9.03
N PHE A 46 11.69 -17.75 -9.46
CA PHE A 46 12.97 -18.46 -9.35
C PHE A 46 14.03 -17.55 -8.73
N CYS A 47 14.94 -18.11 -7.95
CA CYS A 47 16.08 -17.40 -7.39
C CYS A 47 17.35 -18.23 -7.56
N GLY A 48 18.45 -17.56 -7.85
CA GLY A 48 19.79 -18.15 -7.98
C GLY A 48 20.86 -17.16 -7.55
N CYS A 49 22.13 -17.56 -7.67
CA CYS A 49 23.28 -16.72 -7.39
C CYS A 49 24.38 -16.96 -8.43
N ASP A 50 25.27 -15.98 -8.57
CA ASP A 50 26.44 -16.13 -9.44
C ASP A 50 27.45 -17.13 -8.84
N PRO A 51 28.20 -17.89 -9.67
CA PRO A 51 29.22 -18.84 -9.23
C PRO A 51 30.43 -18.14 -8.59
N GLU A 52 31.04 -18.77 -7.58
CA GLU A 52 32.07 -18.15 -6.75
C GLU A 52 33.39 -17.83 -7.46
N ASP A 53 33.85 -18.74 -8.31
CA ASP A 53 35.23 -18.70 -8.82
C ASP A 53 35.36 -17.89 -10.12
N LYS A 54 34.26 -17.33 -10.63
CA LYS A 54 34.24 -16.69 -11.95
C LYS A 54 33.28 -15.50 -12.01
N PRO A 55 33.78 -14.24 -12.10
CA PRO A 55 32.91 -13.10 -12.36
C PRO A 55 32.29 -13.25 -13.75
N LEU A 56 30.96 -13.26 -13.84
CA LEU A 56 30.24 -13.48 -15.10
C LEU A 56 29.92 -12.18 -15.86
N GLY A 57 30.00 -11.03 -15.21
CA GLY A 57 29.44 -9.77 -15.73
C GLY A 57 27.91 -9.77 -15.67
N SER A 58 27.28 -8.59 -15.79
CA SER A 58 25.81 -8.47 -15.67
C SER A 58 25.03 -9.21 -16.78
N GLY A 59 25.59 -9.29 -17.99
CA GLY A 59 25.01 -10.05 -19.12
C GLY A 59 25.19 -11.55 -18.94
N GLY A 60 26.38 -11.98 -18.51
CA GLY A 60 26.67 -13.37 -18.16
C GLY A 60 25.84 -13.86 -16.97
N GLY A 61 25.67 -13.06 -15.92
CA GLY A 61 24.79 -13.36 -14.78
C GLY A 61 23.33 -13.51 -15.20
N THR A 62 22.86 -12.67 -16.14
CA THR A 62 21.50 -12.80 -16.72
C THR A 62 21.33 -14.16 -17.40
N VAL A 63 22.26 -14.53 -18.28
CA VAL A 63 22.21 -15.80 -19.03
C VAL A 63 22.40 -17.00 -18.09
N HIS A 64 23.24 -16.88 -17.07
CA HIS A 64 23.42 -17.90 -16.05
C HIS A 64 22.11 -18.17 -15.30
N LEU A 65 21.42 -17.13 -14.86
CA LEU A 65 20.16 -17.26 -14.14
C LEU A 65 19.05 -17.87 -15.03
N LEU A 66 18.99 -17.45 -16.29
CA LEU A 66 18.09 -18.05 -17.29
C LEU A 66 18.37 -19.55 -17.49
N HIS A 67 19.64 -19.92 -17.66
CA HIS A 67 20.05 -21.31 -17.83
C HIS A 67 19.79 -22.15 -16.57
N ALA A 68 20.04 -21.60 -15.38
CA ALA A 68 19.76 -22.27 -14.12
C ALA A 68 18.26 -22.54 -13.93
N CYS A 69 17.41 -21.55 -14.23
CA CYS A 69 15.95 -21.70 -14.22
C CYS A 69 15.49 -22.78 -15.21
N TYR A 70 16.02 -22.74 -16.44
CA TYR A 70 15.76 -23.75 -17.45
C TYR A 70 16.12 -25.16 -16.95
N VAL A 71 17.33 -25.37 -16.43
CA VAL A 71 17.76 -26.67 -15.92
C VAL A 71 16.85 -27.16 -14.79
N ASP A 72 16.46 -26.28 -13.86
CA ASP A 72 15.54 -26.61 -12.78
C ASP A 72 14.18 -27.08 -13.33
N GLU A 73 13.60 -26.35 -14.29
CA GLU A 73 12.34 -26.74 -14.92
C GLU A 73 12.46 -28.05 -15.72
N GLN A 74 13.53 -28.25 -16.50
CA GLN A 74 13.71 -29.45 -17.32
C GLN A 74 13.96 -30.71 -16.49
N ARG A 75 14.51 -30.59 -15.27
CA ARG A 75 14.67 -31.71 -14.33
C ARG A 75 13.32 -32.26 -13.87
N HIS A 76 12.34 -31.39 -13.70
CA HIS A 76 11.00 -31.74 -13.19
C HIS A 76 9.96 -31.96 -14.30
N ALA A 77 10.31 -31.67 -15.56
CA ALA A 77 9.42 -31.81 -16.71
C ALA A 77 9.28 -33.28 -17.19
N PRO A 78 8.06 -33.77 -17.48
CA PRO A 78 7.84 -35.08 -18.07
C PRO A 78 8.42 -35.14 -19.49
N ALA A 79 8.80 -36.33 -19.96
CA ALA A 79 9.48 -36.53 -21.24
C ALA A 79 8.89 -35.75 -22.45
N PRO A 80 7.56 -35.68 -22.69
CA PRO A 80 7.00 -34.91 -23.81
C PRO A 80 7.05 -33.39 -23.64
N ALA A 81 7.32 -32.88 -22.43
CA ALA A 81 7.38 -31.44 -22.12
C ALA A 81 8.80 -30.87 -22.12
N LYS A 82 9.82 -31.71 -22.37
CA LYS A 82 11.21 -31.26 -22.42
C LYS A 82 11.46 -30.40 -23.66
N LYS A 83 12.10 -29.24 -23.48
CA LYS A 83 12.45 -28.28 -24.54
C LYS A 83 13.96 -28.10 -24.59
N SER A 84 14.52 -27.70 -25.73
CA SER A 84 15.88 -27.15 -25.79
C SER A 84 15.93 -25.76 -25.15
N PHE A 85 17.12 -25.31 -24.74
CA PHE A 85 17.28 -23.99 -24.09
C PHE A 85 16.78 -22.84 -24.97
N LEU A 86 17.09 -22.85 -26.28
CA LEU A 86 16.61 -21.84 -27.22
C LEU A 86 15.08 -21.86 -27.38
N SER A 87 14.47 -23.06 -27.44
CA SER A 87 13.02 -23.19 -27.49
C SER A 87 12.34 -22.73 -26.20
N TRP A 88 13.01 -22.90 -25.05
CA TRP A 88 12.55 -22.42 -23.76
C TRP A 88 12.68 -20.90 -23.56
N LEU A 89 13.68 -20.27 -24.19
CA LEU A 89 13.83 -18.80 -24.16
C LEU A 89 12.65 -18.09 -24.83
N ARG A 90 12.03 -18.72 -25.84
CA ARG A 90 10.85 -18.20 -26.53
C ARG A 90 9.60 -18.39 -25.67
N LEU A 91 9.08 -17.29 -25.15
CA LEU A 91 7.91 -17.30 -24.27
C LEU A 91 6.62 -17.47 -25.08
N ALA A 92 5.54 -17.95 -24.47
CA ALA A 92 4.22 -17.99 -25.10
C ALA A 92 3.57 -16.60 -25.11
N ASP A 93 2.57 -16.38 -25.99
CA ASP A 93 1.94 -15.05 -26.18
C ASP A 93 1.26 -14.48 -24.93
N THR A 94 0.96 -15.35 -23.97
CA THR A 94 0.34 -14.98 -22.70
C THR A 94 1.34 -14.73 -21.59
N ASP A 95 2.65 -14.91 -21.81
CA ASP A 95 3.67 -14.99 -20.77
C ASP A 95 4.73 -13.89 -20.90
N GLY A 96 5.26 -13.44 -19.76
CA GLY A 96 6.34 -12.48 -19.65
C GLY A 96 7.30 -12.84 -18.52
N ARG A 97 8.49 -12.24 -18.52
CA ARG A 97 9.57 -12.54 -17.56
C ARG A 97 10.22 -11.25 -17.05
N VAL A 98 10.44 -11.18 -15.74
CA VAL A 98 11.20 -10.09 -15.08
C VAL A 98 12.43 -10.69 -14.40
N ILE A 99 13.60 -10.16 -14.71
CA ILE A 99 14.89 -10.55 -14.13
C ILE A 99 15.39 -9.40 -13.27
N VAL A 100 15.57 -9.63 -11.98
CA VAL A 100 16.05 -8.62 -11.03
C VAL A 100 17.43 -9.02 -10.50
N HIS A 101 18.44 -8.20 -10.81
CA HIS A 101 19.80 -8.37 -10.31
C HIS A 101 19.96 -7.75 -8.92
N ALA A 102 19.63 -8.53 -7.89
CA ALA A 102 19.72 -8.12 -6.48
C ALA A 102 20.97 -8.65 -5.76
N GLY A 103 21.75 -9.50 -6.44
CA GLY A 103 22.97 -10.14 -5.97
C GLY A 103 24.21 -9.41 -6.45
N GLY A 104 25.18 -9.24 -5.55
CA GLY A 104 26.47 -8.62 -5.85
C GLY A 104 27.29 -8.41 -4.57
N LEU A 105 28.57 -8.11 -4.72
CA LEU A 105 29.49 -7.97 -3.57
C LEU A 105 29.11 -6.83 -2.61
N SER A 106 28.31 -5.85 -3.05
CA SER A 106 27.82 -4.73 -2.22
C SER A 106 28.91 -4.05 -1.36
N ARG A 107 30.13 -3.93 -1.90
CA ARG A 107 31.32 -3.46 -1.14
C ARG A 107 31.13 -2.10 -0.46
N ARG A 108 30.35 -1.21 -1.08
CA ARG A 108 30.09 0.16 -0.60
C ARG A 108 28.80 0.30 0.22
N LEU A 109 28.06 -0.79 0.41
CA LEU A 109 26.88 -0.88 1.27
C LEU A 109 26.93 -2.20 2.05
N PRO A 110 27.88 -2.36 3.00
CA PRO A 110 28.12 -3.64 3.66
C PRO A 110 26.91 -4.17 4.43
N ALA A 111 26.07 -3.28 4.98
CA ALA A 111 24.86 -3.61 5.76
C ALA A 111 23.95 -4.62 5.05
N TYR A 112 23.81 -4.51 3.73
CA TYR A 112 22.92 -5.35 2.93
C TYR A 112 23.66 -6.33 2.02
N ALA A 113 24.95 -6.60 2.29
CA ALA A 113 25.75 -7.47 1.44
C ALA A 113 25.25 -8.93 1.46
N ALA A 114 24.87 -9.46 2.63
CA ALA A 114 24.39 -10.83 2.78
C ALA A 114 22.93 -11.03 2.37
N VAL A 115 22.08 -10.02 2.61
CA VAL A 115 20.61 -10.08 2.35
C VAL A 115 20.24 -9.59 0.96
N GLY A 116 21.11 -8.81 0.32
CA GLY A 116 20.85 -8.18 -0.96
C GLY A 116 20.03 -6.90 -0.81
N LYS A 117 20.24 -5.98 -1.76
CA LYS A 117 19.64 -4.64 -1.72
C LYS A 117 18.16 -4.62 -2.08
N ALA A 118 17.65 -5.66 -2.76
CA ALA A 118 16.22 -5.75 -3.07
C ALA A 118 15.36 -5.87 -1.79
N LEU A 119 15.89 -6.49 -0.73
CA LEU A 119 15.21 -6.63 0.56
C LEU A 119 15.54 -5.49 1.54
N LEU A 120 16.30 -4.48 1.07
CA LEU A 120 16.55 -3.26 1.82
C LEU A 120 15.21 -2.64 2.19
N PRO A 121 14.96 -2.41 3.49
CA PRO A 121 13.70 -1.85 3.88
C PRO A 121 13.68 -0.34 3.67
N LEU A 122 12.52 0.18 3.29
CA LEU A 122 12.30 1.60 3.03
C LEU A 122 11.28 2.15 4.04
N PRO A 123 11.56 3.28 4.70
CA PRO A 123 10.61 3.88 5.62
C PRO A 123 9.34 4.34 4.88
N PRO A 124 8.15 4.29 5.51
CA PRO A 124 6.98 4.98 4.99
C PRO A 124 7.25 6.50 5.03
N CYS A 125 7.26 7.13 3.85
CA CYS A 125 7.73 8.51 3.67
C CYS A 125 6.58 9.54 3.79
N ARG A 126 5.39 9.23 3.27
CA ARG A 126 4.09 9.72 3.75
C ARG A 126 3.39 8.63 4.52
N TRP A 127 3.00 8.95 5.75
CA TRP A 127 1.83 8.31 6.32
C TRP A 127 0.64 8.71 5.46
N HIS A 128 0.23 7.81 4.59
CA HIS A 128 -0.96 7.93 3.76
C HIS A 128 -1.76 6.65 3.94
N ARG A 129 -3.05 6.68 3.62
CA ARG A 129 -3.88 5.47 3.70
C ARG A 129 -3.31 4.38 2.80
N GLY A 130 -3.06 3.21 3.38
CA GLY A 130 -2.45 2.05 2.72
C GLY A 130 -0.93 2.01 2.80
N SER A 131 -0.31 2.80 3.68
CA SER A 131 1.13 2.70 3.95
C SER A 131 1.49 1.30 4.47
N GLN A 132 2.66 0.80 4.09
CA GLN A 132 3.15 -0.51 4.54
C GLN A 132 4.26 -0.31 5.58
N LEU A 133 4.15 -1.04 6.69
CA LEU A 133 5.13 -1.03 7.78
C LEU A 133 6.48 -1.64 7.36
N SER A 134 6.43 -2.66 6.51
CA SER A 134 7.57 -3.48 6.07
C SER A 134 7.84 -3.33 4.57
N ARG A 135 7.75 -2.10 4.04
CA ARG A 135 8.09 -1.80 2.65
C ARG A 135 9.57 -2.09 2.38
N THR A 136 9.86 -2.76 1.27
CA THR A 136 11.22 -2.99 0.75
C THR A 136 11.44 -2.29 -0.59
N LEU A 137 12.69 -2.17 -1.00
CA LEU A 137 13.05 -1.70 -2.34
C LEU A 137 12.33 -2.51 -3.43
N LEU A 138 12.30 -3.84 -3.28
CA LEU A 138 11.59 -4.75 -4.19
C LEU A 138 10.09 -4.48 -4.22
N SER A 139 9.44 -4.39 -3.05
CA SER A 139 7.99 -4.18 -2.93
C SER A 139 7.52 -2.92 -3.66
N THR A 140 8.41 -1.93 -3.76
CA THR A 140 8.15 -0.65 -4.41
C THR A 140 8.15 -0.75 -5.93
N GLN A 141 9.00 -1.61 -6.50
CA GLN A 141 9.24 -1.65 -7.93
C GLN A 141 8.43 -2.73 -8.66
N VAL A 142 8.07 -3.83 -7.98
CA VAL A 142 7.30 -4.94 -8.58
C VAL A 142 6.01 -4.51 -9.29
N PRO A 143 5.17 -3.61 -8.74
CA PRO A 143 3.96 -3.16 -9.44
C PRO A 143 4.27 -2.55 -10.81
N MET A 144 5.27 -1.68 -10.87
CA MET A 144 5.72 -1.05 -12.12
C MET A 144 6.25 -2.11 -13.09
N TYR A 145 7.07 -3.06 -12.64
CA TYR A 145 7.60 -4.13 -13.49
C TYR A 145 6.48 -4.96 -14.14
N ARG A 146 5.44 -5.32 -13.37
CA ARG A 146 4.28 -6.05 -13.90
C ARG A 146 3.52 -5.24 -14.94
N GLU A 147 3.28 -3.96 -14.67
CA GLU A 147 2.55 -3.08 -15.59
C GLU A 147 3.32 -2.89 -16.91
N MET A 148 4.64 -2.72 -16.84
CA MET A 148 5.48 -2.58 -18.04
C MET A 148 5.44 -3.83 -18.92
N VAL A 149 5.57 -5.02 -18.33
CA VAL A 149 5.49 -6.28 -19.07
C VAL A 149 4.08 -6.50 -19.63
N ALA A 150 3.04 -6.21 -18.85
CA ALA A 150 1.64 -6.38 -19.28
C ALA A 150 1.21 -5.44 -20.41
N THR A 151 1.82 -4.27 -20.52
CA THR A 151 1.51 -3.24 -21.54
C THR A 151 2.47 -3.26 -22.73
N ALA A 152 3.50 -4.12 -22.69
CA ALA A 152 4.47 -4.26 -23.75
C ALA A 152 3.88 -4.87 -25.03
N PRO A 153 4.42 -4.53 -26.22
CA PRO A 153 4.14 -5.25 -27.46
C PRO A 153 4.41 -6.75 -27.33
N ALA A 154 3.68 -7.55 -28.11
CA ALA A 154 3.63 -9.01 -27.93
C ALA A 154 5.02 -9.67 -27.92
N HIS A 155 6.02 -9.21 -28.68
CA HIS A 155 7.34 -9.84 -28.75
C HIS A 155 8.35 -9.33 -27.70
N LEU A 156 8.06 -8.23 -26.98
CA LEU A 156 8.92 -7.66 -25.93
C LEU A 156 8.54 -8.24 -24.56
N ARG A 157 9.11 -9.41 -24.22
CA ARG A 157 8.63 -10.23 -23.09
C ARG A 157 9.57 -10.30 -21.89
N THR A 158 10.84 -9.91 -22.03
CA THR A 158 11.84 -10.05 -20.95
C THR A 158 12.29 -8.69 -20.45
N LEU A 159 11.92 -8.32 -19.23
CA LEU A 159 12.40 -7.13 -18.54
C LEU A 159 13.61 -7.49 -17.66
N ILE A 160 14.74 -6.82 -17.84
CA ILE A 160 15.91 -6.89 -16.96
C ILE A 160 15.94 -5.60 -16.13
N ALA A 161 16.07 -5.73 -14.80
CA ALA A 161 16.10 -4.61 -13.87
C ALA A 161 17.23 -4.73 -12.83
N CYS A 162 17.81 -3.58 -12.46
CA CYS A 162 18.74 -3.47 -11.34
C CYS A 162 18.02 -3.60 -9.98
N GLY A 163 18.62 -4.33 -9.04
CA GLY A 163 18.08 -4.52 -7.70
C GLY A 163 18.49 -3.45 -6.68
N ASP A 164 19.19 -2.39 -7.10
CA ASP A 164 19.66 -1.30 -6.24
C ASP A 164 19.22 0.09 -6.68
N VAL A 165 18.24 0.15 -7.57
CA VAL A 165 17.60 1.38 -8.04
C VAL A 165 16.12 1.34 -7.66
N CYS A 166 15.58 2.48 -7.25
CA CYS A 166 14.15 2.74 -7.15
C CYS A 166 13.81 3.82 -8.17
N VAL A 167 12.91 3.50 -9.11
CA VAL A 167 12.28 4.48 -9.98
C VAL A 167 10.91 4.83 -9.37
N ASP A 168 10.75 6.06 -8.89
CA ASP A 168 9.48 6.57 -8.34
C ASP A 168 8.69 7.30 -9.42
N ALA A 169 7.70 6.64 -10.04
CA ALA A 169 6.87 7.20 -11.11
C ALA A 169 5.54 7.77 -10.55
N ARG A 170 5.21 9.03 -10.89
CA ARG A 170 4.07 9.79 -10.33
C ARG A 170 2.83 9.85 -11.24
N GLY A 171 2.85 9.15 -12.35
CA GLY A 171 1.78 9.16 -13.35
C GLY A 171 1.61 7.80 -14.02
N ALA A 172 0.68 7.73 -14.97
CA ALA A 172 0.57 6.55 -15.82
C ALA A 172 1.88 6.32 -16.57
N LEU A 173 2.30 5.06 -16.65
CA LEU A 173 3.46 4.70 -17.45
C LEU A 173 3.21 5.07 -18.93
N PRO A 174 4.26 5.47 -19.68
CA PRO A 174 4.13 5.79 -21.09
C PRO A 174 3.64 4.57 -21.89
N SER A 175 2.82 4.81 -22.91
CA SER A 175 2.36 3.74 -23.80
C SER A 175 3.53 3.13 -24.55
N LEU A 176 3.65 1.80 -24.50
CA LEU A 176 4.71 1.04 -25.17
C LEU A 176 4.32 0.59 -26.59
N ALA A 177 3.08 0.83 -27.02
CA ALA A 177 2.59 0.46 -28.35
C ALA A 177 3.41 1.01 -29.53
N PRO A 178 3.97 2.24 -29.49
CA PRO A 178 4.80 2.77 -30.59
C PRO A 178 6.08 1.97 -30.85
N PHE A 179 6.50 1.12 -29.92
CA PHE A 179 7.76 0.39 -29.98
C PHE A 179 7.60 -1.06 -30.47
N ALA A 180 6.50 -1.37 -31.16
CA ALA A 180 6.17 -2.71 -31.65
C ALA A 180 7.21 -3.35 -32.59
N GLU A 181 8.13 -2.56 -33.15
CA GLU A 181 9.21 -3.06 -34.02
C GLU A 181 10.57 -3.17 -33.30
N SER A 182 10.65 -2.81 -32.00
CA SER A 182 11.92 -2.73 -31.28
C SER A 182 12.34 -4.09 -30.74
N ASP A 183 13.64 -4.41 -30.79
CA ASP A 183 14.23 -5.59 -30.15
C ASP A 183 14.71 -5.30 -28.73
N VAL A 184 15.20 -4.07 -28.49
CA VAL A 184 15.68 -3.61 -27.19
C VAL A 184 15.04 -2.27 -26.88
N LEU A 185 14.42 -2.17 -25.71
CA LEU A 185 13.81 -0.94 -25.21
C LEU A 185 14.49 -0.52 -23.91
N CYS A 186 15.21 0.59 -23.95
CA CYS A 186 15.89 1.17 -22.80
C CYS A 186 15.00 2.23 -22.15
N PHE A 187 14.90 2.22 -20.82
CA PHE A 187 14.17 3.25 -20.08
C PHE A 187 15.14 4.31 -19.56
N GLY A 188 14.79 5.59 -19.73
CA GLY A 188 15.64 6.69 -19.32
C GLY A 188 14.87 7.84 -18.68
N ILE A 189 15.54 8.57 -17.80
CA ILE A 189 15.01 9.79 -17.19
C ILE A 189 15.91 10.98 -17.50
N ARG A 190 15.35 12.20 -17.39
CA ARG A 190 16.18 13.40 -17.30
C ARG A 190 16.74 13.49 -15.89
N ALA A 191 18.06 13.58 -15.79
CA ALA A 191 18.76 13.69 -14.53
C ALA A 191 19.79 14.83 -14.56
N ASP A 192 20.16 15.31 -13.38
CA ASP A 192 21.19 16.33 -13.25
C ASP A 192 22.56 15.82 -13.70
N ALA A 193 23.38 16.75 -14.18
CA ALA A 193 24.72 16.47 -14.70
C ALA A 193 25.65 15.74 -13.71
N HIS A 194 25.44 15.88 -12.40
CA HIS A 194 26.30 15.31 -11.36
C HIS A 194 26.12 13.80 -11.18
N VAL A 195 24.98 13.23 -11.58
CA VAL A 195 24.69 11.79 -11.44
C VAL A 195 25.22 10.96 -12.61
N LEU A 196 25.43 11.60 -13.77
CA LEU A 196 25.83 10.97 -15.02
C LEU A 196 27.13 10.16 -14.95
N PRO A 197 28.22 10.62 -14.29
CA PRO A 197 29.49 9.89 -14.31
C PRO A 197 29.46 8.54 -13.59
N SER A 198 28.39 8.27 -12.83
CA SER A 198 28.24 7.02 -12.08
C SER A 198 27.36 5.99 -12.79
N HIS A 199 26.71 6.34 -13.91
CA HIS A 199 25.67 5.54 -14.55
C HIS A 199 25.81 5.51 -16.07
N GLY A 200 24.99 4.69 -16.73
CA GLY A 200 24.86 4.69 -18.19
C GLY A 200 24.14 5.95 -18.69
N VAL A 201 24.53 6.44 -19.86
CA VAL A 201 23.89 7.57 -20.54
C VAL A 201 23.50 7.15 -21.95
N LEU A 202 22.21 7.26 -22.24
CA LEU A 202 21.59 6.96 -23.53
C LEU A 202 21.60 8.23 -24.38
N PHE A 203 22.08 8.16 -25.62
CA PHE A 203 22.07 9.27 -26.56
C PHE A 203 21.08 8.99 -27.70
N THR A 204 20.27 9.99 -28.03
CA THR A 204 19.33 9.94 -29.16
C THR A 204 19.56 11.15 -30.07
N ALA A 205 19.37 10.95 -31.37
CA ALA A 205 19.39 12.06 -32.33
C ALA A 205 18.10 12.89 -32.16
N ARG A 206 18.18 14.22 -32.24
CA ARG A 206 17.00 15.08 -32.10
C ARG A 206 15.94 14.83 -33.17
N GLU A 207 16.37 14.42 -34.36
CA GLU A 207 15.49 14.09 -35.48
C GLU A 207 14.78 12.73 -35.29
N ARG A 208 15.32 11.86 -34.43
CA ARG A 208 14.78 10.53 -34.11
C ARG A 208 14.85 10.28 -32.60
N PRO A 209 14.03 10.98 -31.80
CA PRO A 209 14.15 10.98 -30.34
C PRO A 209 13.79 9.64 -29.68
N LEU A 210 13.11 8.75 -30.42
CA LEU A 210 12.69 7.43 -29.95
C LEU A 210 13.71 6.32 -30.26
N ASP A 211 14.61 6.54 -31.21
CA ASP A 211 15.61 5.56 -31.61
C ASP A 211 16.90 5.80 -30.82
N LEU A 212 17.50 4.72 -30.29
CA LEU A 212 18.80 4.82 -29.63
C LEU A 212 19.88 5.04 -30.69
N ASP A 213 20.65 6.11 -30.54
CA ASP A 213 21.79 6.37 -31.41
C ASP A 213 23.02 5.60 -30.94
N TYR A 214 23.35 5.74 -29.65
CA TYR A 214 24.36 4.96 -28.94
C TYR A 214 24.24 5.15 -27.42
N MET A 215 24.91 4.29 -26.64
CA MET A 215 25.03 4.39 -25.19
C MET A 215 26.50 4.56 -24.78
N LEU A 216 26.75 5.31 -23.70
CA LEU A 216 28.05 5.36 -23.02
C LEU A 216 27.91 4.94 -21.56
N GLN A 217 28.77 4.02 -21.10
CA GLN A 217 28.78 3.56 -19.72
C GLN A 217 29.72 4.43 -18.86
N LYS A 218 29.17 5.10 -17.83
CA LYS A 218 29.89 5.97 -16.87
C LYS A 218 30.77 7.04 -17.55
N PRO A 219 30.24 7.84 -18.50
CA PRO A 219 31.02 8.84 -19.21
C PRO A 219 31.40 10.00 -18.29
N SER A 220 32.55 10.63 -18.56
CA SER A 220 32.89 11.89 -17.88
C SER A 220 31.92 13.00 -18.29
N LEU A 221 31.68 13.97 -17.40
CA LEU A 221 30.83 15.11 -17.71
C LEU A 221 31.34 15.93 -18.92
N ALA A 222 32.66 16.02 -19.07
CA ALA A 222 33.28 16.67 -20.22
C ALA A 222 32.93 15.95 -21.54
N GLU A 223 32.90 14.62 -21.53
CA GLU A 223 32.53 13.83 -22.71
C GLU A 223 31.06 14.00 -23.05
N VAL A 224 30.15 13.95 -22.06
CA VAL A 224 28.71 14.19 -22.30
C VAL A 224 28.50 15.58 -22.91
N ARG A 225 29.13 16.62 -22.34
CA ARG A 225 29.04 17.99 -22.87
C ARG A 225 29.55 18.09 -24.30
N ARG A 226 30.66 17.43 -24.62
CA ARG A 226 31.24 17.40 -25.97
C ARG A 226 30.27 16.80 -26.98
N ARG A 227 29.60 15.70 -26.63
CA ARG A 227 28.63 15.01 -27.51
C ARG A 227 27.38 15.85 -27.77
N VAL A 228 26.94 16.63 -26.78
CA VAL A 228 25.73 17.47 -26.89
C VAL A 228 26.02 18.85 -27.50
N ALA A 229 27.27 19.32 -27.45
CA ALA A 229 27.66 20.66 -27.90
C ALA A 229 27.31 20.96 -29.37
N GLY A 230 27.23 19.94 -30.22
CA GLY A 230 26.83 20.08 -31.63
C GLY A 230 25.33 20.30 -31.85
N GLY A 231 24.50 20.26 -30.80
CA GLY A 231 23.05 20.48 -30.87
C GLY A 231 22.24 19.35 -31.52
N ARG A 232 22.89 18.31 -32.05
CA ARG A 232 22.27 17.19 -32.77
C ARG A 232 21.76 16.08 -31.86
N HIS A 233 22.31 15.96 -30.65
CA HIS A 233 22.01 14.87 -29.73
C HIS A 233 21.28 15.36 -28.48
N SER A 234 20.35 14.54 -28.00
CA SER A 234 19.79 14.60 -26.65
C SER A 234 20.30 13.41 -25.84
N PHE A 235 20.20 13.48 -24.52
CA PHE A 235 20.62 12.39 -23.64
C PHE A 235 19.61 12.13 -22.52
N LEU A 236 19.60 10.89 -22.05
CA LEU A 236 18.85 10.43 -20.88
C LEU A 236 19.78 9.59 -19.99
N LEU A 237 19.57 9.65 -18.68
CA LEU A 237 20.21 8.74 -17.74
C LEU A 237 19.53 7.37 -17.88
N ASP A 238 20.30 6.31 -18.09
CA ASP A 238 19.80 4.93 -18.03
C ASP A 238 19.36 4.60 -16.60
N VAL A 239 18.12 4.12 -16.44
CA VAL A 239 17.60 3.75 -15.12
C VAL A 239 17.98 2.32 -14.72
N GLY A 240 18.63 1.56 -15.60
CA GLY A 240 18.98 0.16 -15.37
C GLY A 240 17.78 -0.78 -15.53
N MET A 241 16.84 -0.42 -16.41
CA MET A 241 15.68 -1.23 -16.78
C MET A 241 15.59 -1.35 -18.29
N TRP A 242 15.65 -2.58 -18.80
CA TRP A 242 15.76 -2.87 -20.23
C TRP A 242 14.78 -3.96 -20.61
N MET A 243 13.95 -3.74 -21.61
CA MET A 243 13.02 -4.74 -22.12
C MET A 243 13.52 -5.31 -23.44
N LEU A 244 13.63 -6.63 -23.51
CA LEU A 244 14.24 -7.36 -24.61
C LEU A 244 13.22 -8.25 -25.30
N SER A 245 13.34 -8.34 -26.63
CA SER A 245 12.67 -9.34 -27.45
C SER A 245 13.33 -10.71 -27.29
N ASP A 246 12.61 -11.78 -27.64
CA ASP A 246 13.18 -13.13 -27.63
C ASP A 246 14.46 -13.20 -28.49
N ARG A 247 14.49 -12.49 -29.62
CA ARG A 247 15.67 -12.36 -30.49
C ARG A 247 16.85 -11.72 -29.75
N ALA A 248 16.62 -10.62 -29.03
CA ALA A 248 17.68 -9.95 -28.27
C ALA A 248 18.22 -10.84 -27.13
N VAL A 249 17.35 -11.58 -26.44
CA VAL A 249 17.75 -12.55 -25.39
C VAL A 249 18.58 -13.69 -25.99
N GLU A 250 18.21 -14.21 -27.16
CA GLU A 250 18.99 -15.25 -27.86
C GLU A 250 20.39 -14.75 -28.26
N VAL A 251 20.51 -13.51 -28.77
CA VAL A 251 21.81 -12.91 -29.11
C VAL A 251 22.67 -12.77 -27.85
N LEU A 252 22.11 -12.26 -26.75
CA LEU A 252 22.82 -12.17 -25.47
C LEU A 252 23.29 -13.54 -24.98
N ALA A 253 22.44 -14.56 -25.07
CA ALA A 253 22.79 -15.94 -24.72
C ALA A 253 23.96 -16.48 -25.56
N ARG A 254 23.95 -16.23 -26.89
CA ARG A 254 25.04 -16.60 -27.80
C ARG A 254 26.37 -16.00 -27.41
N LYS A 255 26.41 -14.72 -27.04
CA LYS A 255 27.65 -14.05 -26.60
C LYS A 255 28.22 -14.65 -25.31
N CYS A 256 27.35 -15.06 -24.38
CA CYS A 256 27.77 -15.61 -23.09
C CYS A 256 28.16 -17.11 -23.15
N LEU A 257 27.47 -17.90 -23.98
CA LEU A 257 27.62 -19.36 -24.04
C LEU A 257 28.58 -19.82 -25.17
N GLY A 258 28.73 -19.04 -26.24
CA GLY A 258 29.53 -19.42 -27.42
C GLY A 258 28.98 -20.67 -28.12
N GLY A 259 29.86 -21.52 -28.67
CA GLY A 259 29.49 -22.77 -29.38
C GLY A 259 28.89 -23.88 -28.49
N ALA A 260 28.65 -23.60 -27.20
CA ALA A 260 27.96 -24.54 -26.29
C ALA A 260 26.43 -24.54 -26.44
N LEU A 261 25.88 -23.60 -27.22
CA LEU A 261 24.44 -23.54 -27.51
C LEU A 261 23.93 -24.69 -28.37
N ASP A 262 24.80 -25.28 -29.20
CA ASP A 262 24.45 -26.33 -30.17
C ASP A 262 24.77 -27.75 -29.66
N ALA A 263 25.36 -27.88 -28.47
CA ALA A 263 25.66 -29.18 -27.88
C ALA A 263 24.43 -29.70 -27.09
N GLU A 264 23.73 -30.69 -27.66
CA GLU A 264 22.69 -31.47 -26.95
C GLU A 264 23.20 -32.11 -25.63
N ASP A 265 24.53 -32.17 -25.46
CA ASP A 265 25.26 -32.70 -24.32
C ASP A 265 25.49 -31.72 -23.14
N ALA A 266 24.87 -30.54 -23.12
CA ALA A 266 24.88 -29.70 -21.90
C ALA A 266 24.18 -30.34 -20.69
N THR A 267 23.58 -31.53 -20.87
CA THR A 267 22.97 -32.36 -19.82
C THR A 267 23.93 -33.41 -19.23
N GLY A 268 25.11 -33.62 -19.81
CA GLY A 268 26.08 -34.63 -19.41
C GLY A 268 27.29 -34.07 -18.65
N GLY A 269 27.13 -33.80 -17.36
CA GLY A 269 28.25 -33.34 -16.51
C GLY A 269 28.05 -33.59 -15.02
N GLY A 270 28.42 -34.80 -14.57
CA GLY A 270 28.82 -35.09 -13.19
C GLY A 270 27.72 -35.14 -12.11
N ARG A 271 27.77 -36.16 -11.25
CA ARG A 271 26.88 -36.37 -10.10
C ARG A 271 27.07 -35.36 -8.94
N ASP A 272 27.75 -34.24 -9.16
CA ASP A 272 28.05 -33.23 -8.13
C ASP A 272 27.35 -31.90 -8.46
N GLY A 273 26.10 -31.79 -8.01
CA GLY A 273 25.11 -30.80 -8.44
C GLY A 273 25.34 -29.30 -8.16
N HIS A 274 26.58 -28.80 -8.00
CA HIS A 274 26.83 -27.40 -7.63
C HIS A 274 28.01 -26.67 -8.31
N ARG A 275 28.65 -27.19 -9.37
CA ARG A 275 29.97 -26.63 -9.80
C ARG A 275 30.19 -26.19 -11.25
N CYS A 276 29.20 -26.17 -12.15
CA CYS A 276 29.44 -25.73 -13.53
C CYS A 276 28.41 -24.70 -14.03
N THR A 277 28.88 -23.47 -14.27
CA THR A 277 28.13 -22.47 -15.06
C THR A 277 28.25 -22.79 -16.56
N ALA A 278 27.16 -22.70 -17.30
CA ALA A 278 27.20 -22.81 -18.76
C ALA A 278 27.87 -21.60 -19.42
N VAL A 279 28.01 -20.48 -18.69
CA VAL A 279 28.61 -19.24 -19.18
C VAL A 279 30.12 -19.38 -19.30
N ARG A 280 30.61 -19.37 -20.54
CA ARG A 280 32.04 -19.54 -20.86
C ARG A 280 32.78 -18.23 -20.89
N THR A 281 32.13 -17.16 -21.30
CA THR A 281 32.72 -15.82 -21.42
C THR A 281 32.05 -14.88 -20.43
N ALA A 282 32.83 -14.19 -19.60
CA ALA A 282 32.30 -13.10 -18.78
C ALA A 282 31.88 -11.96 -19.70
N TYR A 283 30.66 -11.47 -19.56
CA TYR A 283 30.08 -10.51 -20.48
C TYR A 283 29.20 -9.51 -19.73
N ASP A 284 29.52 -8.22 -19.82
CA ASP A 284 28.76 -7.15 -19.17
C ASP A 284 27.66 -6.58 -20.08
N LEU A 285 26.44 -6.50 -19.56
CA LEU A 285 25.28 -6.03 -20.30
C LEU A 285 25.40 -4.55 -20.68
N TYR A 286 26.00 -3.73 -19.83
CA TYR A 286 26.04 -2.28 -20.05
C TYR A 286 27.28 -1.86 -20.83
N SER A 287 28.47 -2.29 -20.40
CA SER A 287 29.72 -1.85 -21.03
C SER A 287 30.04 -2.57 -22.35
N GLU A 288 29.58 -3.80 -22.55
CA GLU A 288 29.86 -4.57 -23.77
C GLU A 288 28.64 -4.61 -24.69
N PHE A 289 27.51 -5.19 -24.24
CA PHE A 289 26.30 -5.27 -25.06
C PHE A 289 25.71 -3.89 -25.35
N GLY A 290 25.56 -3.06 -24.31
CA GLY A 290 25.04 -1.69 -24.42
C GLY A 290 25.86 -0.77 -25.33
N SER A 291 27.18 -0.81 -25.22
CA SER A 291 28.09 -0.01 -26.06
C SER A 291 28.09 -0.43 -27.55
N ALA A 292 27.51 -1.58 -27.87
CA ALA A 292 27.33 -2.07 -29.24
C ALA A 292 25.91 -1.85 -29.78
N LEU A 293 24.98 -1.31 -28.97
CA LEU A 293 23.62 -0.98 -29.39
C LEU A 293 23.54 0.43 -29.99
N GLY A 294 22.65 0.57 -30.98
CA GLY A 294 22.31 1.82 -31.62
C GLY A 294 22.91 1.96 -33.02
N SER A 295 22.40 2.95 -33.76
CA SER A 295 22.76 3.15 -35.18
C SER A 295 24.20 3.58 -35.39
N HIS A 296 24.80 4.27 -34.41
CA HIS A 296 26.18 4.77 -34.47
C HIS A 296 26.97 4.33 -33.22
N ALA A 297 26.78 3.07 -32.81
CA ALA A 297 27.44 2.49 -31.66
C ALA A 297 28.99 2.57 -31.75
N PRO A 298 29.70 2.90 -30.64
CA PRO A 298 31.16 2.93 -30.61
C PRO A 298 31.83 1.58 -30.87
N SER A 299 31.15 0.48 -30.50
CA SER A 299 31.65 -0.89 -30.66
C SER A 299 31.00 -1.56 -31.86
N ALA A 300 31.79 -2.28 -32.67
CA ALA A 300 31.32 -2.97 -33.87
C ALA A 300 31.04 -4.45 -33.57
N ASP A 301 29.79 -4.77 -33.21
CA ASP A 301 29.28 -6.13 -33.17
C ASP A 301 28.09 -6.28 -34.13
N PRO A 302 28.24 -6.99 -35.27
CA PRO A 302 27.22 -7.03 -36.31
C PRO A 302 25.93 -7.73 -35.89
N GLU A 303 25.97 -8.68 -34.95
CA GLU A 303 24.75 -9.33 -34.44
C GLU A 303 23.94 -8.38 -33.55
N ILE A 304 24.62 -7.56 -32.75
CA ILE A 304 23.99 -6.58 -31.85
C ILE A 304 23.52 -5.36 -32.63
N ALA A 305 24.31 -4.88 -33.59
CA ALA A 305 23.95 -3.78 -34.48
C ALA A 305 22.72 -4.10 -35.35
N GLY A 306 22.43 -5.39 -35.57
CA GLY A 306 21.22 -5.84 -36.25
C GLY A 306 19.94 -5.81 -35.41
N LEU A 307 20.02 -5.47 -34.12
CA LEU A 307 18.86 -5.33 -33.21
C LEU A 307 18.37 -3.87 -33.24
N LYS A 308 17.04 -3.67 -33.37
CA LYS A 308 16.47 -2.32 -33.27
C LYS A 308 16.39 -1.88 -31.81
N ALA A 309 17.18 -0.87 -31.44
CA ALA A 309 17.18 -0.31 -30.09
C ALA A 309 16.44 1.03 -30.02
N SER A 310 15.53 1.16 -29.05
CA SER A 310 14.68 2.34 -28.84
C SER A 310 14.75 2.81 -27.39
N VAL A 311 14.39 4.07 -27.14
CA VAL A 311 14.43 4.69 -25.80
C VAL A 311 13.05 5.22 -25.39
N VAL A 312 12.67 4.94 -24.14
CA VAL A 312 11.46 5.46 -23.50
C VAL A 312 11.85 6.45 -22.41
N GLU A 313 11.34 7.67 -22.51
CA GLU A 313 11.50 8.70 -21.48
C GLU A 313 10.42 8.54 -20.40
N LEU A 314 10.84 8.32 -19.15
CA LEU A 314 9.96 8.38 -17.98
C LEU A 314 9.91 9.83 -17.47
N ARG A 315 8.97 10.62 -18.01
CA ARG A 315 8.90 12.08 -17.78
C ARG A 315 8.59 12.48 -16.33
N ASP A 316 7.68 11.75 -15.69
CA ASP A 316 7.22 12.01 -14.32
C ASP A 316 7.81 11.00 -13.33
N ALA A 317 9.10 10.71 -13.45
CA ALA A 317 9.80 9.76 -12.60
C ALA A 317 11.07 10.33 -11.97
N GLU A 318 11.43 9.85 -10.78
CA GLU A 318 12.71 10.11 -10.14
C GLU A 318 13.55 8.84 -10.03
N PHE A 319 14.86 8.99 -10.22
CA PHE A 319 15.85 7.92 -10.06
C PHE A 319 16.52 8.03 -8.70
N LEU A 320 16.33 7.02 -7.87
CA LEU A 320 16.93 6.89 -6.55
C LEU A 320 17.84 5.66 -6.53
N HIS A 321 19.14 5.87 -6.33
CA HIS A 321 20.12 4.79 -6.32
C HIS A 321 20.55 4.47 -4.90
N TYR A 322 20.62 3.18 -4.56
CA TYR A 322 20.97 2.63 -3.23
C TYR A 322 22.31 1.87 -3.28
N GLY A 323 23.28 2.39 -4.05
CA GLY A 323 24.56 1.73 -4.29
C GLY A 323 25.62 1.92 -3.20
N THR A 324 25.45 2.88 -2.29
CA THR A 324 26.41 3.24 -1.23
C THR A 324 25.70 3.60 0.07
N ASN A 325 26.43 3.59 1.19
CA ASN A 325 25.92 4.02 2.50
C ASN A 325 25.35 5.46 2.48
N ARG A 326 26.03 6.43 1.83
CA ARG A 326 25.50 7.81 1.70
C ARG A 326 24.22 7.85 0.88
N GLN A 327 24.20 7.09 -0.21
CA GLN A 327 23.05 6.98 -1.10
C GLN A 327 21.81 6.42 -0.39
N LEU A 328 21.99 5.45 0.52
CA LEU A 328 20.89 4.94 1.35
C LEU A 328 20.14 6.07 2.06
N ILE A 329 20.89 6.95 2.73
CA ILE A 329 20.32 8.05 3.51
C ILE A 329 19.79 9.15 2.59
N SER A 330 20.55 9.57 1.57
CA SER A 330 20.13 10.65 0.68
C SER A 330 18.93 10.27 -0.18
N ALA A 331 18.84 9.02 -0.64
CA ALA A 331 17.72 8.51 -1.41
C ALA A 331 16.46 8.38 -0.54
N ALA A 332 16.59 7.87 0.68
CA ALA A 332 15.48 7.84 1.63
C ALA A 332 14.99 9.26 1.99
N ALA A 333 15.90 10.22 2.20
CA ALA A 333 15.55 11.62 2.45
C ALA A 333 14.93 12.30 1.21
N ALA A 334 15.36 11.94 0.00
CA ALA A 334 14.73 12.42 -1.23
C ALA A 334 13.29 11.90 -1.35
N LEU A 335 13.09 10.59 -1.14
CA LEU A 335 11.77 9.95 -1.10
C LEU A 335 10.86 10.63 -0.06
N GLN A 336 11.38 10.94 1.13
CA GLN A 336 10.68 11.68 2.20
C GLN A 336 10.25 13.09 1.78
N ARG A 337 11.15 13.91 1.23
CA ARG A 337 10.83 15.31 0.85
C ARG A 337 9.80 15.39 -0.26
N ARG A 338 9.87 14.47 -1.22
CA ARG A 338 9.09 14.53 -2.45
C ARG A 338 7.68 14.02 -2.26
N GLU A 339 7.50 13.08 -1.35
CA GLU A 339 6.23 12.82 -0.75
C GLU A 339 5.95 13.90 0.35
N ALA A 340 6.07 15.22 0.13
CA ALA A 340 5.53 16.24 1.08
C ALA A 340 4.78 17.41 0.41
N ALA A 341 3.52 17.19 -0.02
CA ALA A 341 2.64 18.21 -0.59
C ALA A 341 1.51 18.61 0.39
N ALA A 342 1.41 17.92 1.54
CA ALA A 342 0.77 18.45 2.73
C ALA A 342 1.83 19.24 3.52
N PRO A 343 1.44 20.32 4.24
CA PRO A 343 2.40 21.20 4.89
C PRO A 343 3.36 20.40 5.79
N SER A 344 4.65 20.62 5.59
CA SER A 344 5.70 20.11 6.45
C SER A 344 5.38 20.50 7.90
N TRP A 345 5.12 19.53 8.78
CA TRP A 345 5.10 19.83 10.21
C TRP A 345 6.50 20.21 10.63
N TRP A 346 6.64 21.44 11.11
CA TRP A 346 7.77 21.86 11.88
C TRP A 346 7.44 21.58 13.34
N TRP A 347 8.11 20.58 13.93
CA TRP A 347 8.29 20.62 15.38
C TRP A 347 9.27 21.76 15.65
N GLY A 348 8.73 22.92 16.05
CA GLY A 348 9.53 24.07 16.51
C GLY A 348 10.16 23.84 17.89
N ALA A 349 9.85 22.72 18.55
CA ALA A 349 10.57 22.26 19.72
C ALA A 349 11.60 21.20 19.28
N PRO A 350 12.86 21.27 19.74
CA PRO A 350 13.75 20.13 19.62
C PRO A 350 13.06 18.88 20.15
N PHE A 351 13.34 17.72 19.55
CA PHE A 351 13.14 16.45 20.21
C PHE A 351 14.04 16.45 21.45
N ASP A 352 13.63 17.14 22.51
CA ASP A 352 14.14 16.90 23.85
C ASP A 352 13.74 15.46 24.11
N GLY A 353 14.73 14.57 24.07
CA GLY A 353 14.53 13.13 24.16
C GLY A 353 13.56 12.85 25.29
N VAL A 354 12.41 12.25 24.97
CA VAL A 354 11.61 11.68 26.03
C VAL A 354 12.45 10.55 26.59
N LEU A 355 13.08 10.81 27.74
CA LEU A 355 13.53 9.91 28.79
C LEU A 355 14.60 10.61 29.65
N ALA A 356 14.15 11.45 30.59
CA ALA A 356 14.87 11.62 31.85
C ALA A 356 13.93 11.14 32.96
N PRO A 357 14.34 10.22 33.85
CA PRO A 357 13.63 10.07 35.10
C PRO A 357 13.88 11.36 35.88
N GLU A 358 12.81 12.02 36.35
CA GLU A 358 12.96 12.90 37.49
C GLU A 358 13.58 12.07 38.62
N ARG A 359 14.82 12.38 38.98
CA ARG A 359 15.42 11.90 40.22
C ARG A 359 14.64 12.55 41.36
N GLY A 360 13.59 11.89 41.84
CA GLY A 360 12.84 12.23 43.05
C GLY A 360 12.51 10.94 43.80
N GLY A 361 13.08 10.77 44.99
CA GLY A 361 13.13 9.50 45.70
C GLY A 361 11.81 9.00 46.29
N GLY A 362 11.74 7.67 46.42
CA GLY A 362 10.97 6.95 47.43
C GLY A 362 9.57 6.49 47.03
N GLU A 363 9.45 5.30 46.42
CA GLU A 363 8.32 4.36 46.60
C GLU A 363 8.46 3.04 45.79
N GLU A 364 9.62 2.38 45.82
CA GLU A 364 9.85 1.12 45.08
C GLU A 364 9.31 -0.16 45.77
N ALA A 365 8.60 -0.04 46.91
CA ALA A 365 8.26 -1.20 47.75
C ALA A 365 6.85 -1.80 47.51
N GLY A 366 5.96 -1.12 46.78
CA GLY A 366 4.53 -1.51 46.70
C GLY A 366 4.15 -2.50 45.58
N LEU A 367 4.91 -2.59 44.49
CA LEU A 367 4.50 -3.31 43.28
C LEU A 367 4.83 -4.82 43.26
N ARG A 368 5.67 -5.31 44.18
CA ARG A 368 6.08 -6.74 44.20
C ARG A 368 5.08 -7.68 44.87
N ALA A 369 4.05 -7.18 45.55
CA ALA A 369 3.11 -8.01 46.31
C ALA A 369 1.95 -8.59 45.47
N ALA A 370 1.69 -8.08 44.26
CA ALA A 370 0.56 -8.52 43.43
C ALA A 370 0.89 -9.68 42.44
N ALA A 371 2.15 -10.12 42.36
CA ALA A 371 2.62 -11.11 41.39
C ALA A 371 2.63 -12.57 41.91
N ALA A 372 2.14 -12.84 43.13
CA ALA A 372 2.32 -14.14 43.79
C ALA A 372 1.23 -15.19 43.51
N ASP A 373 0.09 -14.84 42.88
CA ASP A 373 -1.10 -15.71 42.78
C ASP A 373 -1.48 -16.16 41.35
N ALA A 374 -0.56 -16.10 40.37
CA ALA A 374 -0.81 -16.65 39.03
C ALA A 374 -0.37 -18.12 38.90
N PRO A 375 -1.18 -19.02 38.30
CA PRO A 375 -0.85 -20.44 38.20
C PRO A 375 0.34 -20.68 37.25
N ALA A 376 1.34 -21.41 37.75
CA ALA A 376 2.54 -21.79 37.01
C ALA A 376 2.19 -22.76 35.86
N GLY A 377 2.32 -22.29 34.61
CA GLY A 377 2.09 -23.12 33.42
C GLY A 377 1.97 -22.38 32.09
N CYS A 378 1.77 -21.07 32.10
CA CYS A 378 1.91 -20.25 30.90
C CYS A 378 3.35 -19.70 30.85
N ALA A 379 4.18 -20.23 29.95
CA ALA A 379 5.35 -19.51 29.47
C ALA A 379 4.90 -18.33 28.57
N ALA A 380 4.13 -17.41 29.17
CA ALA A 380 4.11 -16.04 28.73
C ALA A 380 5.39 -15.46 29.34
N GLU A 381 6.41 -15.21 28.53
CA GLU A 381 7.34 -14.13 28.85
C GLU A 381 6.46 -12.89 29.05
N GLU A 382 6.14 -12.56 30.30
CA GLU A 382 5.51 -11.30 30.64
C GLU A 382 6.43 -10.21 30.08
N LEU A 383 5.95 -9.55 29.02
CA LEU A 383 6.56 -8.37 28.46
C LEU A 383 6.43 -7.27 29.52
N ASP A 384 7.39 -7.26 30.43
CA ASP A 384 7.62 -6.20 31.40
C ASP A 384 8.01 -4.95 30.60
N PHE A 385 7.01 -4.16 30.18
CA PHE A 385 7.20 -2.82 29.63
C PHE A 385 7.61 -1.86 30.77
N ALA A 386 8.70 -2.18 31.45
CA ALA A 386 9.26 -1.35 32.51
C ALA A 386 9.86 -0.09 31.88
N ALA A 387 9.13 1.03 31.95
CA ALA A 387 9.53 2.45 31.97
C ALA A 387 10.74 2.96 31.12
N GLY A 388 11.25 2.21 30.15
CA GLY A 388 12.45 2.57 29.40
C GLY A 388 12.60 1.84 28.08
N ASP A 389 11.53 1.30 27.50
CA ASP A 389 11.57 0.64 26.20
C ASP A 389 11.21 1.64 25.09
N ALA A 390 12.19 1.95 24.24
CA ALA A 390 12.16 3.02 23.25
C ALA A 390 11.07 2.90 22.19
N MET A 391 10.71 4.08 21.67
CA MET A 391 9.79 4.32 20.56
C MET A 391 10.25 3.75 19.21
N PRO A 392 9.33 3.22 18.38
CA PRO A 392 9.53 3.13 16.94
C PRO A 392 9.42 4.55 16.36
N LEU A 393 10.52 5.28 16.30
CA LEU A 393 10.56 6.60 15.65
C LEU A 393 10.44 6.42 14.13
N LEU A 394 9.19 6.37 13.65
CA LEU A 394 8.87 6.31 12.23
C LEU A 394 9.07 7.68 11.60
N ALA A 395 10.29 7.87 11.08
CA ALA A 395 10.78 8.97 10.23
C ALA A 395 10.51 10.39 10.78
N THR A 396 11.58 11.05 11.24
CA THR A 396 11.54 12.51 11.47
C THR A 396 11.96 13.25 10.20
N PRO A 397 11.58 14.53 10.02
CA PRO A 397 12.06 15.39 8.92
C PRO A 397 13.59 15.51 8.83
N SER A 398 14.31 15.08 9.87
CA SER A 398 15.74 15.25 10.13
C SER A 398 16.65 14.16 9.54
N SER A 399 16.20 13.36 8.56
CA SER A 399 16.96 12.24 7.95
C SER A 399 17.37 11.13 8.94
N VAL A 400 16.63 11.00 10.03
CA VAL A 400 16.74 9.90 11.01
C VAL A 400 15.69 8.84 10.70
N ILE A 401 16.14 7.61 10.49
CA ILE A 401 15.35 6.45 10.09
C ILE A 401 15.60 5.35 11.13
N VAL A 402 14.56 4.98 11.87
CA VAL A 402 14.60 3.90 12.86
C VAL A 402 13.57 2.86 12.45
N GLN A 403 14.02 1.64 12.21
CA GLN A 403 13.19 0.56 11.75
C GLN A 403 13.38 -0.70 12.58
N ASN A 404 12.28 -1.23 13.11
CA ASN A 404 12.28 -2.43 13.94
C ASN A 404 13.43 -2.37 14.97
N SER A 405 13.53 -1.29 15.73
CA SER A 405 14.70 -1.03 16.59
C SER A 405 14.29 -0.30 17.85
N VAL A 406 15.14 -0.39 18.87
CA VAL A 406 15.03 0.32 20.14
C VAL A 406 16.18 1.33 20.21
N VAL A 407 15.87 2.62 20.37
CA VAL A 407 16.88 3.69 20.48
C VAL A 407 16.64 4.48 21.77
N LEU A 408 17.50 4.27 22.76
CA LEU A 408 17.49 4.95 24.05
C LEU A 408 18.50 6.09 24.14
N ALA A 409 19.43 6.16 23.19
CA ALA A 409 20.46 7.18 23.14
C ALA A 409 19.85 8.58 22.88
N PRO A 410 20.30 9.63 23.59
CA PRO A 410 19.87 11.01 23.31
C PRO A 410 20.25 11.44 21.89
N LEU A 411 19.26 11.92 21.12
CA LEU A 411 19.44 12.36 19.72
C LEU A 411 19.53 13.88 19.56
N ASP A 412 19.36 14.63 20.65
CA ASP A 412 19.49 16.10 20.73
C ASP A 412 20.94 16.59 20.72
N GLY A 413 21.91 15.66 20.77
CA GLY A 413 23.34 15.94 20.85
C GLY A 413 23.86 16.16 22.27
N SER A 414 23.01 16.07 23.31
CA SER A 414 23.41 16.25 24.71
C SER A 414 24.45 15.23 25.17
N ALA A 415 24.23 13.96 24.87
CA ALA A 415 25.19 12.89 25.17
C ALA A 415 26.50 13.06 24.41
N ALA A 416 26.46 13.58 23.18
CA ALA A 416 27.65 13.84 22.38
C ALA A 416 28.45 15.05 22.89
N ALA A 417 27.77 16.08 23.40
CA ALA A 417 28.41 17.25 24.02
C ALA A 417 29.00 16.92 25.41
N ALA A 418 28.42 15.96 26.13
CA ALA A 418 28.88 15.50 27.43
C ALA A 418 29.94 14.38 27.35
N ALA A 419 30.26 13.87 26.16
CA ALA A 419 31.24 12.81 25.98
C ALA A 419 32.66 13.28 26.35
N ALA A 420 33.46 12.41 26.95
CA ALA A 420 34.79 12.75 27.46
C ALA A 420 35.78 13.22 26.37
N ASP A 421 35.51 12.91 25.10
CA ASP A 421 36.28 13.30 23.92
C ASP A 421 35.73 14.55 23.20
N ALA A 422 34.67 15.18 23.72
CA ALA A 422 34.06 16.36 23.12
C ALA A 422 34.93 17.62 23.34
N PRO A 423 35.16 18.45 22.32
CA PRO A 423 35.88 19.72 22.50
C PRO A 423 35.11 20.63 23.46
N ALA A 424 35.83 21.32 24.35
CA ALA A 424 35.24 22.22 25.33
C ALA A 424 34.34 23.28 24.66
N GLY A 425 33.04 23.28 24.98
CA GLY A 425 32.06 24.19 24.38
C GLY A 425 31.44 23.71 23.05
N ALA A 426 31.48 22.41 22.74
CA ALA A 426 30.83 21.85 21.56
C ALA A 426 29.33 22.23 21.51
N PRO A 427 28.83 22.75 20.37
CA PRO A 427 27.43 23.12 20.24
C PRO A 427 26.52 21.88 20.31
N LEU A 428 25.39 22.00 21.03
CA LEU A 428 24.31 21.02 20.99
C LEU A 428 23.72 21.01 19.57
N SER A 429 24.03 19.97 18.80
CA SER A 429 23.45 19.73 17.48
C SER A 429 22.73 18.38 17.49
N PRO A 430 21.46 18.34 17.07
CA PRO A 430 20.74 17.09 16.89
C PRO A 430 21.44 16.19 15.88
N VAL A 431 21.38 14.89 16.12
CA VAL A 431 21.93 13.85 15.24
C VAL A 431 21.21 13.86 13.89
N ARG A 432 21.98 13.94 12.80
CA ARG A 432 21.47 13.89 11.42
C ARG A 432 21.97 12.64 10.70
N HIS A 433 21.24 12.21 9.66
CA HIS A 433 21.64 11.13 8.78
C HIS A 433 21.88 9.80 9.53
N LEU A 434 20.92 9.41 10.37
CA LEU A 434 20.99 8.20 11.19
C LEU A 434 20.08 7.12 10.60
N TRP A 435 20.62 5.92 10.39
CA TRP A 435 19.88 4.73 9.99
C TRP A 435 20.05 3.64 11.04
N VAL A 436 18.97 3.22 11.69
CA VAL A 436 18.98 2.15 12.70
C VAL A 436 18.01 1.05 12.28
N GLU A 437 18.50 -0.18 12.14
CA GLU A 437 17.69 -1.34 11.75
C GLU A 437 17.95 -2.55 12.65
N SER A 438 16.87 -3.21 13.11
CA SER A 438 16.93 -4.46 13.89
C SER A 438 17.96 -4.39 15.02
N SER A 439 18.00 -3.25 15.73
CA SER A 439 19.08 -2.90 16.66
C SER A 439 18.57 -2.37 17.99
N TRP A 440 19.37 -2.58 19.04
CA TRP A 440 19.24 -1.94 20.34
C TRP A 440 20.37 -0.94 20.55
N VAL A 441 20.05 0.35 20.57
CA VAL A 441 20.99 1.43 20.88
C VAL A 441 20.75 1.88 22.32
N GLY A 442 21.68 1.53 23.21
CA GLY A 442 21.54 1.77 24.65
C GLY A 442 21.62 3.25 25.03
N ALA A 443 21.12 3.59 26.23
CA ALA A 443 21.02 4.97 26.71
C ALA A 443 22.39 5.66 26.88
N ARG A 444 23.46 4.88 27.05
CA ARG A 444 24.84 5.36 27.26
C ARG A 444 25.64 5.55 25.96
N TRP A 445 24.97 5.54 24.81
CA TRP A 445 25.61 5.83 23.53
C TRP A 445 25.62 7.33 23.26
N ALA A 446 26.78 7.86 22.87
CA ALA A 446 26.93 9.21 22.35
C ALA A 446 27.04 9.14 20.82
N LEU A 447 25.98 9.55 20.13
CA LEU A 447 25.89 9.55 18.67
C LEU A 447 26.16 10.95 18.11
N ARG A 448 26.92 11.03 17.02
CA ARG A 448 27.13 12.25 16.22
C ARG A 448 26.39 12.12 14.88
N ASP A 449 26.79 12.85 13.85
CA ASP A 449 26.14 12.79 12.55
C ASP A 449 26.62 11.59 11.70
N GLN A 450 25.73 11.09 10.83
CA GLN A 450 26.03 10.10 9.78
C GLN A 450 26.36 8.70 10.31
N HIS A 451 25.34 7.92 10.67
CA HIS A 451 25.52 6.56 11.19
C HIS A 451 24.58 5.56 10.51
N ILE A 452 25.10 4.35 10.26
CA ILE A 452 24.30 3.16 9.91
C ILE A 452 24.54 2.11 10.98
N LEU A 453 23.49 1.74 11.70
CA LEU A 453 23.50 0.85 12.85
C LEU A 453 22.55 -0.34 12.57
N THR A 454 23.10 -1.56 12.47
CA THR A 454 22.30 -2.74 12.08
C THR A 454 22.60 -3.98 12.93
N GLY A 455 21.57 -4.71 13.35
CA GLY A 455 21.70 -6.01 14.01
C GLY A 455 22.23 -5.98 15.45
N ILE A 456 22.28 -4.81 16.09
CA ILE A 456 22.89 -4.67 17.43
C ILE A 456 22.00 -5.36 18.48
N PRO A 457 22.51 -6.33 19.28
CA PRO A 457 21.74 -7.01 20.32
C PRO A 457 21.48 -6.10 21.52
N ARG A 458 20.58 -6.53 22.42
CA ARG A 458 20.29 -5.80 23.66
C ARG A 458 21.58 -5.54 24.42
N ASN A 459 21.79 -4.30 24.84
CA ASN A 459 23.01 -3.92 25.53
C ASN A 459 22.80 -2.70 26.42
N ASP A 460 23.79 -2.48 27.28
CA ASP A 460 23.98 -1.23 28.01
C ASP A 460 25.43 -0.75 27.82
N TRP A 461 25.92 -0.73 26.57
CA TRP A 461 27.28 -0.31 26.29
C TRP A 461 27.41 1.22 26.40
N ALA A 462 28.53 1.69 26.94
CA ALA A 462 28.94 3.08 26.83
C ALA A 462 29.78 3.26 25.57
N LEU A 463 29.25 3.83 24.48
CA LEU A 463 29.99 3.98 23.22
C LEU A 463 29.86 5.40 22.69
N ALA A 464 30.97 6.01 22.28
CA ALA A 464 30.98 7.30 21.61
C ALA A 464 31.35 7.08 20.13
N LEU A 465 30.39 7.26 19.23
CA LEU A 465 30.62 7.07 17.80
C LEU A 465 31.06 8.38 17.15
N PRO A 466 32.24 8.44 16.51
CA PRO A 466 32.66 9.61 15.76
C PRO A 466 31.81 9.77 14.48
N PRO A 467 31.72 10.99 13.91
CA PRO A 467 30.89 11.23 12.74
C PRO A 467 31.25 10.29 11.59
N GLY A 468 30.25 9.72 10.92
CA GLY A 468 30.46 8.78 9.82
C GLY A 468 30.76 7.34 10.22
N ALA A 469 30.98 7.03 11.51
CA ALA A 469 31.22 5.65 11.95
C ALA A 469 29.93 4.81 11.97
N CYS A 470 29.98 3.62 11.41
CA CYS A 470 28.86 2.71 11.27
C CYS A 470 29.17 1.38 11.95
N VAL A 471 28.12 0.72 12.44
CA VAL A 471 28.22 -0.56 13.16
C VAL A 471 27.20 -1.54 12.59
N SER A 472 27.68 -2.69 12.16
CA SER A 472 26.83 -3.85 11.87
C SER A 472 27.27 -5.03 12.73
N VAL A 473 26.33 -5.63 13.44
CA VAL A 473 26.54 -6.90 14.12
C VAL A 473 25.88 -7.98 13.27
N VAL A 474 26.69 -8.93 12.76
CA VAL A 474 26.24 -9.92 11.78
C VAL A 474 26.29 -11.31 12.44
N PRO A 475 25.15 -12.03 12.57
CA PRO A 475 25.18 -13.39 13.09
C PRO A 475 25.88 -14.31 12.09
N VAL A 476 26.75 -15.19 12.59
CA VAL A 476 27.52 -16.12 11.75
C VAL A 476 27.24 -17.57 12.12
N LEU A 477 27.39 -18.47 11.14
CA LEU A 477 27.16 -19.89 11.31
C LEU A 477 28.16 -20.49 12.33
N PRO A 478 27.70 -21.23 13.37
CA PRO A 478 28.57 -21.79 14.42
C PRO A 478 29.68 -22.71 13.90
N ALA A 479 29.44 -23.41 12.78
CA ALA A 479 30.40 -24.29 12.13
C ALA A 479 31.68 -23.56 11.67
N ALA A 480 31.61 -22.23 11.46
CA ALA A 480 32.74 -21.41 11.08
C ALA A 480 33.80 -21.27 12.19
N LEU A 481 33.48 -21.65 13.43
CA LEU A 481 34.33 -21.45 14.61
C LEU A 481 34.95 -22.73 15.18
N GLY A 482 34.85 -23.87 14.48
CA GLY A 482 35.45 -25.12 14.96
C GLY A 482 34.77 -25.72 16.20
N GLY A 483 33.49 -25.42 16.44
CA GLY A 483 32.69 -25.98 17.52
C GLY A 483 32.68 -25.09 18.76
N CYS A 484 31.69 -24.20 18.85
CA CYS A 484 31.37 -23.47 20.08
C CYS A 484 30.25 -24.20 20.83
N GLY A 485 30.31 -24.21 22.16
CA GLY A 485 29.31 -24.84 23.03
C GLY A 485 27.90 -24.29 22.80
N ALA A 486 26.89 -25.15 22.99
CA ALA A 486 25.49 -24.83 22.81
C ALA A 486 25.05 -23.69 23.76
N GLY A 487 24.57 -22.56 23.22
CA GLY A 487 23.95 -21.51 24.03
C GLY A 487 23.56 -20.23 23.28
N THR A 488 24.43 -19.66 22.45
CA THR A 488 24.16 -18.40 21.71
C THR A 488 24.86 -18.40 20.35
N ALA A 489 24.18 -17.88 19.32
CA ALA A 489 24.77 -17.76 17.99
C ALA A 489 25.93 -16.74 18.05
N PRO A 490 27.10 -17.06 17.47
CA PRO A 490 28.22 -16.13 17.43
C PRO A 490 27.94 -14.97 16.47
N HIS A 491 28.53 -13.81 16.76
CA HIS A 491 28.31 -12.58 15.99
C HIS A 491 29.63 -11.94 15.57
N ALA A 492 29.75 -11.59 14.29
CA ALA A 492 30.85 -10.78 13.80
C ALA A 492 30.59 -9.29 14.10
N ALA A 493 31.55 -8.64 14.75
CA ALA A 493 31.52 -7.20 14.98
C ALA A 493 32.12 -6.46 13.79
N ARG A 494 31.27 -5.81 12.98
CA ARG A 494 31.70 -5.07 11.79
C ARG A 494 31.55 -3.56 12.00
N ALA A 495 32.67 -2.91 12.33
CA ALA A 495 32.80 -1.46 12.30
C ALA A 495 33.30 -1.00 10.92
N TYR A 496 32.80 0.13 10.43
CA TYR A 496 33.21 0.73 9.15
C TYR A 496 32.84 2.21 9.10
N HIS A 497 33.34 2.96 8.12
CA HIS A 497 32.92 4.34 7.89
C HIS A 497 31.92 4.44 6.72
N MET A 498 31.07 5.47 6.75
CA MET A 498 30.09 5.80 5.72
C MET A 498 30.70 5.83 4.31
N ASP A 499 31.96 6.23 4.19
CA ASP A 499 32.70 6.37 2.93
C ASP A 499 33.66 5.20 2.60
N ASP A 500 33.69 4.15 3.42
CA ASP A 500 34.60 3.03 3.18
C ASP A 500 34.21 2.27 1.89
N ALA A 501 35.15 2.18 0.96
CA ALA A 501 34.96 1.50 -0.31
C ALA A 501 35.26 -0.01 -0.25
N PHE A 502 35.88 -0.48 0.84
CA PHE A 502 36.42 -1.84 1.03
C PHE A 502 37.15 -2.35 -0.21
N ARG A 503 38.17 -1.60 -0.65
CA ARG A 503 39.02 -1.95 -1.78
C ARG A 503 40.42 -1.40 -1.58
N GLY A 504 41.39 -2.02 -2.23
CA GLY A 504 42.78 -1.58 -2.20
C GLY A 504 43.64 -2.53 -1.39
N ASP A 505 44.93 -2.57 -1.75
CA ASP A 505 45.92 -3.40 -1.09
C ASP A 505 46.15 -2.92 0.35
N VAL A 506 45.99 -3.80 1.34
CA VAL A 506 46.22 -3.46 2.77
C VAL A 506 47.63 -2.96 3.07
N ARG A 507 48.60 -3.25 2.19
CA ARG A 507 50.00 -2.79 2.31
C ARG A 507 50.17 -1.34 1.84
N SER A 508 49.24 -0.83 1.03
CA SER A 508 49.31 0.53 0.49
C SER A 508 48.98 1.57 1.56
N GLY A 509 49.80 2.62 1.65
CA GLY A 509 49.55 3.78 2.53
C GLY A 509 48.35 4.64 2.09
N ALA A 510 47.78 4.38 0.91
CA ALA A 510 46.59 5.06 0.40
C ALA A 510 45.26 4.33 0.72
N THR A 511 45.33 3.13 1.30
CA THR A 511 44.13 2.35 1.66
C THR A 511 43.44 2.96 2.87
N MET A 512 42.15 3.27 2.73
CA MET A 512 41.35 3.94 3.76
C MET A 512 40.45 2.94 4.49
N TYR A 513 40.31 3.11 5.80
CA TYR A 513 39.39 2.37 6.66
C TYR A 513 38.96 3.25 7.84
N MET A 514 37.70 3.16 8.25
CA MET A 514 37.17 3.96 9.36
C MET A 514 37.39 5.48 9.16
N GLY A 515 37.37 5.94 7.90
CA GLY A 515 37.57 7.35 7.54
C GLY A 515 39.03 7.86 7.59
N VAL A 516 39.99 7.01 7.96
CA VAL A 516 41.42 7.34 8.06
C VAL A 516 42.27 6.35 7.25
N ARG A 517 43.59 6.55 7.18
CA ARG A 517 44.47 5.55 6.55
C ARG A 517 44.48 4.28 7.39
N LEU A 518 44.38 3.11 6.75
CA LEU A 518 44.33 1.80 7.42
C LEU A 518 45.52 1.59 8.37
N HIS A 519 46.72 1.98 7.96
CA HIS A 519 47.93 1.86 8.78
C HIS A 519 47.85 2.70 10.06
N ASP A 520 47.32 3.93 9.97
CA ASP A 520 47.14 4.83 11.11
C ASP A 520 46.07 4.25 12.06
N TRP A 521 44.98 3.69 11.52
CA TRP A 521 43.94 3.04 12.32
C TRP A 521 44.47 1.83 13.10
N LEU A 522 45.26 0.97 12.45
CA LEU A 522 45.86 -0.22 13.08
C LEU A 522 46.88 0.19 14.15
N SER A 523 47.82 1.06 13.79
CA SER A 523 48.95 1.40 14.66
C SER A 523 48.51 2.14 15.91
N SER A 524 47.52 3.04 15.80
CA SER A 524 46.94 3.73 16.96
C SER A 524 46.26 2.78 17.96
N ARG A 525 45.85 1.59 17.54
CA ARG A 525 45.20 0.56 18.38
C ARG A 525 46.14 -0.58 18.78
N GLY A 526 47.42 -0.51 18.41
CA GLY A 526 48.41 -1.55 18.70
C GLY A 526 48.27 -2.79 17.82
N PHE A 527 47.75 -2.65 16.60
CA PHE A 527 47.63 -3.72 15.61
C PHE A 527 48.60 -3.49 14.44
N SER A 528 48.89 -4.56 13.70
CA SER A 528 49.76 -4.54 12.52
C SER A 528 49.08 -5.10 11.27
N VAL A 529 49.55 -4.71 10.09
CA VAL A 529 49.02 -5.23 8.80
C VAL A 529 49.21 -6.74 8.67
N ALA A 530 50.24 -7.32 9.32
CA ALA A 530 50.48 -8.76 9.30
C ALA A 530 49.30 -9.55 9.90
N GLU A 531 48.56 -8.97 10.85
CA GLU A 531 47.40 -9.60 11.51
C GLU A 531 46.14 -9.65 10.64
N LEU A 532 46.13 -8.95 9.49
CA LEU A 532 45.01 -8.94 8.54
C LEU A 532 44.99 -10.14 7.60
N TYR A 533 46.10 -10.88 7.52
CA TYR A 533 46.18 -12.07 6.67
C TYR A 533 45.42 -13.23 7.32
N PRO A 534 44.54 -13.93 6.58
CA PRO A 534 43.85 -15.10 7.10
C PRO A 534 44.84 -16.18 7.56
N ALA A 535 44.51 -16.92 8.62
CA ALA A 535 45.39 -17.93 9.24
C ALA A 535 45.95 -18.97 8.23
N ALA A 536 45.18 -19.30 7.18
CA ALA A 536 45.59 -20.22 6.12
C ALA A 536 46.68 -19.66 5.17
N ARG A 537 46.83 -18.33 5.05
CA ARG A 537 47.82 -17.66 4.17
C ARG A 537 49.08 -17.21 4.92
N ALA A 538 49.08 -17.22 6.26
CA ALA A 538 50.20 -16.76 7.09
C ALA A 538 51.34 -17.79 7.24
N ALA A 539 51.14 -19.04 6.81
CA ALA A 539 52.11 -20.14 7.01
C ALA A 539 53.25 -20.21 5.97
N GLY A 540 53.27 -19.32 4.96
CA GLY A 540 54.36 -19.25 3.97
C GLY A 540 55.35 -18.14 4.33
N GLY A 541 56.58 -18.49 4.73
CA GLY A 541 57.63 -17.56 5.16
C GLY A 541 58.25 -16.66 4.07
N GLY A 542 57.45 -16.18 3.10
CA GLY A 542 57.85 -15.23 2.06
C GLY A 542 57.25 -13.83 2.27
N ALA A 543 57.61 -12.87 1.41
CA ALA A 543 56.99 -11.54 1.41
C ALA A 543 55.47 -11.66 1.22
N ALA A 544 54.70 -11.06 2.13
CA ALA A 544 53.25 -11.23 2.17
C ALA A 544 52.60 -10.73 0.85
N PRO A 545 51.76 -11.56 0.19
CA PRO A 545 51.18 -11.23 -1.10
C PRO A 545 50.22 -10.03 -1.03
N PRO A 546 49.92 -9.37 -2.16
CA PRO A 546 48.86 -8.36 -2.21
C PRO A 546 47.55 -8.94 -1.67
N LEU A 547 46.91 -8.23 -0.75
CA LEU A 547 45.63 -8.61 -0.16
C LEU A 547 44.67 -7.43 -0.28
N ASP A 548 43.57 -7.61 -1.00
CA ASP A 548 42.52 -6.59 -1.07
C ASP A 548 41.82 -6.49 0.28
N MET A 549 41.52 -5.26 0.70
CA MET A 549 40.85 -4.98 1.97
C MET A 549 39.52 -5.75 2.15
N TYR A 550 38.81 -6.08 1.06
CA TYR A 550 37.58 -6.86 1.14
C TYR A 550 37.81 -8.32 1.60
N GLU A 551 39.01 -8.85 1.40
CA GLU A 551 39.45 -10.19 1.82
C GLU A 551 40.24 -10.17 3.15
N ALA A 552 40.47 -9.00 3.74
CA ALA A 552 41.24 -8.86 4.97
C ALA A 552 40.43 -9.29 6.20
N ALA A 553 41.06 -10.00 7.13
CA ALA A 553 40.45 -10.50 8.37
C ALA A 553 40.26 -9.38 9.40
N LEU A 554 39.27 -8.53 9.16
CA LEU A 554 39.00 -7.29 9.92
C LEU A 554 37.97 -7.46 11.04
N PHE A 555 37.14 -8.49 11.03
CA PHE A 555 35.97 -8.56 11.89
C PHE A 555 36.06 -9.75 12.86
N PRO A 556 36.35 -9.51 14.15
CA PRO A 556 36.29 -10.55 15.17
C PRO A 556 34.89 -11.15 15.29
N VAL A 557 34.84 -12.47 15.45
CA VAL A 557 33.62 -13.22 15.75
C VAL A 557 33.55 -13.43 17.26
N CYS A 558 32.60 -12.75 17.90
CA CYS A 558 32.38 -12.73 19.33
C CYS A 558 31.27 -13.71 19.72
N ALA A 559 31.46 -14.44 20.82
CA ALA A 559 30.46 -15.34 21.39
C ALA A 559 29.52 -14.64 22.38
N THR A 560 29.96 -13.50 22.95
CA THR A 560 29.19 -12.75 23.96
C THR A 560 28.99 -11.28 23.59
N GLU A 561 27.92 -10.69 24.11
CA GLU A 561 27.62 -9.25 23.96
C GLU A 561 28.70 -8.36 24.56
N GLN A 562 29.37 -8.82 25.63
CA GLN A 562 30.49 -8.09 26.24
C GLN A 562 31.68 -8.00 25.28
N GLN A 563 32.06 -9.11 24.63
CA GLN A 563 33.14 -9.12 23.63
C GLN A 563 32.83 -8.21 22.44
N LEU A 564 31.57 -8.17 21.99
CA LEU A 564 31.12 -7.20 20.97
C LEU A 564 31.36 -5.76 21.43
N GLY A 565 30.87 -5.41 22.62
CA GLY A 565 31.00 -4.06 23.18
C GLY A 565 32.45 -3.61 23.42
N ASP A 566 33.33 -4.54 23.82
CA ASP A 566 34.75 -4.29 24.05
C ASP A 566 35.51 -4.04 22.73
N PHE A 567 35.27 -4.85 21.71
CA PHE A 567 35.88 -4.61 20.40
C PHE A 567 35.33 -3.35 19.72
N LEU A 568 34.01 -3.13 19.74
CA LEU A 568 33.39 -1.95 19.13
C LEU A 568 33.88 -0.65 19.77
N TYR A 569 34.12 -0.65 21.09
CA TYR A 569 34.77 0.45 21.79
C TYR A 569 36.13 0.77 21.14
N VAL A 570 37.04 -0.20 21.06
CA VAL A 570 38.38 0.01 20.48
C VAL A 570 38.30 0.37 18.99
N ALA A 571 37.41 -0.27 18.24
CA ALA A 571 37.28 -0.02 16.80
C ALA A 571 36.86 1.41 16.49
N THR A 572 36.02 2.02 17.33
CA THR A 572 35.40 3.34 17.10
C THR A 572 36.12 4.50 17.79
N LEU A 573 37.19 4.24 18.55
CA LEU A 573 37.99 5.31 19.19
C LEU A 573 38.51 6.35 18.17
N PRO A 574 38.44 7.65 18.49
CA PRO A 574 39.13 8.68 17.70
C PRO A 574 40.64 8.40 17.63
N LEU A 575 41.26 8.77 16.50
CA LEU A 575 42.70 8.52 16.27
C LEU A 575 43.58 9.12 17.37
N GLU A 576 43.26 10.34 17.81
CA GLU A 576 43.98 11.11 18.83
C GLU A 576 43.88 10.50 20.24
N ALA A 577 42.74 9.86 20.54
CA ALA A 577 42.49 9.22 21.83
C ALA A 577 43.30 7.93 21.98
N ALA A 578 43.46 7.18 20.90
CA ALA A 578 44.14 5.89 20.90
C ALA A 578 45.69 6.00 21.05
N THR A 579 46.28 7.15 20.71
CA THR A 579 47.73 7.42 20.85
C THR A 579 48.17 7.96 22.22
N GLY A 580 47.29 7.93 23.24
CA GLY A 580 47.64 8.29 24.63
C GLY A 580 47.57 9.78 24.98
N GLY A 581 47.00 10.61 24.09
CA GLY A 581 46.93 12.07 24.26
C GLY A 581 45.67 12.61 24.94
N CYS A 582 44.60 11.81 25.08
CA CYS A 582 43.31 12.27 25.61
C CYS A 582 43.04 11.76 27.03
N ALA A 583 42.70 12.68 27.94
CA ALA A 583 42.07 12.35 29.21
C ALA A 583 40.66 11.79 28.95
N GLY A 584 40.45 10.48 29.09
CA GLY A 584 39.13 9.87 28.92
C GLY A 584 39.08 8.44 28.35
N VAL A 585 40.20 7.89 27.88
CA VAL A 585 40.24 6.48 27.42
C VAL A 585 40.33 5.53 28.62
N ASP A 586 39.32 4.67 28.76
CA ASP A 586 39.37 3.56 29.72
C ASP A 586 40.43 2.53 29.27
N ALA A 587 41.55 2.49 29.98
CA ALA A 587 42.68 1.61 29.70
C ALA A 587 42.33 0.12 29.86
N ALA A 588 41.45 -0.22 30.82
CA ALA A 588 41.02 -1.60 31.03
C ALA A 588 40.16 -2.08 29.85
N ARG A 589 39.25 -1.22 29.39
CA ARG A 589 38.40 -1.53 28.23
C ARG A 589 39.16 -1.54 26.90
N LEU A 590 40.17 -0.68 26.75
CA LEU A 590 41.10 -0.72 25.61
C LEU A 590 41.84 -2.07 25.56
N ALA A 591 42.38 -2.51 26.70
CA ALA A 591 43.06 -3.81 26.79
C ALA A 591 42.10 -4.98 26.49
N ALA A 592 40.86 -4.93 26.98
CA ALA A 592 39.84 -5.94 26.71
C ALA A 592 39.51 -6.03 25.21
N GLY A 593 39.26 -4.91 24.53
CA GLY A 593 38.97 -4.92 23.08
C GLY A 593 40.16 -5.35 22.22
N GLN A 594 41.39 -5.00 22.61
CA GLN A 594 42.60 -5.53 21.98
C GLN A 594 42.76 -7.03 22.18
N ALA A 595 42.38 -7.55 23.36
CA ALA A 595 42.37 -8.98 23.62
C ALA A 595 41.33 -9.69 22.75
N VAL A 596 40.13 -9.13 22.57
CA VAL A 596 39.12 -9.67 21.64
C VAL A 596 39.68 -9.76 20.23
N TRP A 597 40.31 -8.69 19.71
CA TRP A 597 40.92 -8.70 18.38
C TRP A 597 41.93 -9.84 18.20
N ARG A 598 42.83 -10.06 19.17
CA ARG A 598 43.92 -11.04 19.05
C ARG A 598 43.50 -12.48 19.33
N THR A 599 42.50 -12.69 20.19
CA THR A 599 42.10 -14.03 20.66
C THR A 599 40.94 -14.62 19.89
N GLN A 600 40.01 -13.79 19.41
CA GLN A 600 38.85 -14.28 18.67
C GLN A 600 39.21 -14.53 17.20
N PRO A 601 38.60 -15.53 16.56
CA PRO A 601 38.73 -15.73 15.12
C PRO A 601 38.17 -14.51 14.37
N ARG A 602 38.85 -14.11 13.30
CA ARG A 602 38.48 -12.94 12.49
C ARG A 602 38.06 -13.37 11.10
N VAL A 603 37.02 -12.74 10.58
CA VAL A 603 36.46 -12.95 9.24
C VAL A 603 36.61 -11.68 8.41
N SER A 604 36.68 -11.85 7.09
CA SER A 604 36.68 -10.75 6.13
C SER A 604 35.27 -10.33 5.70
N ALA A 605 35.17 -9.20 4.98
CA ALA A 605 33.90 -8.78 4.39
C ALA A 605 33.38 -9.80 3.36
N MET A 606 34.30 -10.44 2.61
CA MET A 606 33.99 -11.53 1.69
C MET A 606 33.50 -12.78 2.43
N ASP A 607 34.13 -13.15 3.55
CA ASP A 607 33.72 -14.32 4.33
C ASP A 607 32.30 -14.14 4.89
N LEU A 608 31.92 -12.93 5.30
CA LEU A 608 30.57 -12.65 5.78
C LEU A 608 29.49 -12.92 4.72
N LEU A 609 29.78 -12.80 3.41
CA LEU A 609 28.82 -13.20 2.37
C LEU A 609 28.49 -14.70 2.39
N ARG A 610 29.38 -15.52 2.96
CA ARG A 610 29.29 -16.99 3.00
C ARG A 610 28.87 -17.51 4.37
N LEU A 611 29.30 -16.83 5.42
CA LEU A 611 29.18 -17.30 6.80
C LEU A 611 27.99 -16.70 7.55
N THR A 612 27.27 -15.73 6.97
CA THR A 612 26.11 -15.12 7.64
C THR A 612 25.02 -16.16 7.89
N ASP A 613 24.55 -16.24 9.13
CA ASP A 613 23.35 -17.01 9.51
C ASP A 613 22.10 -16.18 9.17
N VAL A 614 21.62 -16.32 7.93
CA VAL A 614 20.42 -15.63 7.42
C VAL A 614 19.19 -15.91 8.31
N PRO A 615 18.88 -17.16 8.71
CA PRO A 615 17.80 -17.43 9.67
C PRO A 615 17.91 -16.65 10.98
N ALA A 616 19.09 -16.56 11.60
CA ALA A 616 19.27 -15.80 12.84
C ALA A 616 19.03 -14.30 12.64
N MET A 617 19.50 -13.75 11.53
CA MET A 617 19.28 -12.35 11.19
C MET A 617 17.78 -12.05 10.96
N LEU A 618 17.07 -12.93 10.26
CA LEU A 618 15.61 -12.80 10.06
C LEU A 618 14.86 -12.89 11.40
N ARG A 619 15.21 -13.85 12.28
CA ARG A 619 14.61 -13.93 13.63
C ARG A 619 14.82 -12.66 14.45
N ASN A 620 16.00 -12.03 14.36
CA ASN A 620 16.26 -10.76 15.03
C ASN A 620 15.34 -9.64 14.51
N ARG A 621 15.12 -9.57 13.19
CA ARG A 621 14.17 -8.63 12.60
C ARG A 621 12.73 -8.88 13.07
N GLU A 622 12.30 -10.13 13.12
CA GLU A 622 10.97 -10.53 13.59
C GLU A 622 10.76 -10.20 15.07
N TYR A 623 11.79 -10.37 15.91
CA TYR A 623 11.74 -10.03 17.32
C TYR A 623 11.33 -8.56 17.54
N TYR A 624 12.01 -7.63 16.87
CA TYR A 624 11.70 -6.20 17.01
C TYR A 624 10.38 -5.82 16.34
N GLU A 625 10.05 -6.41 15.19
CA GLU A 625 8.76 -6.20 14.53
C GLU A 625 7.59 -6.62 15.43
N ARG A 626 7.70 -7.80 16.07
CA ARG A 626 6.70 -8.31 17.03
C ARG A 626 6.49 -7.34 18.19
N ARG A 627 7.57 -6.82 18.78
CA ARG A 627 7.49 -5.84 19.88
C ARG A 627 6.81 -4.55 19.46
N MET A 628 7.18 -4.01 18.29
CA MET A 628 6.58 -2.80 17.75
C MET A 628 5.07 -2.98 17.50
N LEU A 629 4.66 -4.08 16.88
CA LEU A 629 3.25 -4.37 16.64
C LEU A 629 2.46 -4.53 17.93
N THR A 630 3.01 -5.23 18.94
CA THR A 630 2.39 -5.34 20.26
C THR A 630 2.14 -3.97 20.88
N LEU A 631 3.14 -3.07 20.84
CA LEU A 631 3.00 -1.70 21.34
C LEU A 631 1.93 -0.91 20.57
N MET A 632 1.97 -0.93 19.23
CA MET A 632 0.97 -0.24 18.40
C MET A 632 -0.45 -0.72 18.70
N LEU A 633 -0.66 -2.04 18.81
CA LEU A 633 -1.96 -2.61 19.13
C LEU A 633 -2.42 -2.21 20.53
N ALA A 634 -1.53 -2.26 21.53
CA ALA A 634 -1.83 -1.82 22.89
C ALA A 634 -2.28 -0.36 22.94
N LEU A 635 -1.59 0.53 22.22
CA LEU A 635 -1.94 1.95 22.14
C LEU A 635 -3.28 2.19 21.45
N VAL A 636 -3.60 1.45 20.38
CA VAL A 636 -4.86 1.58 19.65
C VAL A 636 -6.05 0.99 20.41
N ALA A 637 -5.79 -0.04 21.22
CA ALA A 637 -6.82 -0.68 22.03
C ALA A 637 -7.14 0.09 23.32
N ALA A 638 -6.20 0.87 23.86
CA ALA A 638 -6.39 1.67 25.07
C ALA A 638 -7.47 2.74 24.88
N ASP A 639 -8.29 2.96 25.91
CA ASP A 639 -9.26 4.06 25.93
C ASP A 639 -8.51 5.38 26.13
N PRO A 640 -8.56 6.32 25.16
CA PRO A 640 -7.87 7.59 25.30
C PRO A 640 -8.39 8.46 26.46
N ALA A 641 -9.60 8.20 26.99
CA ALA A 641 -10.17 8.93 28.14
C ALA A 641 -9.79 8.32 29.50
N ALA A 642 -9.21 7.12 29.54
CA ALA A 642 -8.89 6.47 30.80
C ALA A 642 -7.62 7.10 31.44
N PRO A 643 -7.69 7.58 32.71
CA PRO A 643 -6.53 8.13 33.43
C PRO A 643 -5.36 7.13 33.59
N CYS A 644 -5.63 5.84 33.40
CA CYS A 644 -4.72 4.73 33.58
C CYS A 644 -3.63 4.66 32.49
N ALA A 645 -3.74 5.43 31.40
CA ALA A 645 -2.82 5.40 30.25
C ALA A 645 -1.82 6.57 30.24
N ARG A 646 -1.50 7.18 31.39
CA ARG A 646 -0.28 8.01 31.49
C ARG A 646 0.92 7.06 31.42
N SER A 647 1.38 6.79 30.21
CA SER A 647 2.70 6.17 30.04
C SER A 647 3.73 7.10 30.71
N PRO A 648 4.59 6.59 31.61
CA PRO A 648 5.68 7.38 32.17
C PRO A 648 6.72 7.76 31.09
N VAL A 649 6.61 7.18 29.88
CA VAL A 649 7.57 7.30 28.78
C VAL A 649 6.96 7.95 27.53
N LEU A 650 5.64 7.91 27.31
CA LEU A 650 5.02 8.47 26.10
C LEU A 650 4.11 9.65 26.44
N SER A 651 4.37 10.80 25.83
CA SER A 651 3.50 11.96 25.93
C SER A 651 2.16 11.71 25.21
N GLY A 652 1.09 12.36 25.67
CA GLY A 652 -0.23 12.28 25.02
C GLY A 652 -0.20 12.57 23.51
N PRO A 653 0.49 13.62 23.03
CA PRO A 653 0.65 13.88 21.60
C PRO A 653 1.35 12.74 20.83
N MET A 654 2.33 12.06 21.45
CA MET A 654 3.02 10.93 20.83
C MET A 654 2.11 9.72 20.67
N ILE A 655 1.27 9.45 21.68
CA ILE A 655 0.25 8.39 21.62
C ILE A 655 -0.75 8.69 20.50
N ALA A 656 -1.23 9.94 20.41
CA ALA A 656 -2.13 10.37 19.35
C ALA A 656 -1.52 10.17 17.96
N LEU A 657 -0.25 10.55 17.78
CA LEU A 657 0.48 10.37 16.54
C LEU A 657 0.59 8.90 16.15
N LEU A 658 0.99 8.01 17.07
CA LEU A 658 1.10 6.58 16.80
C LEU A 658 -0.25 5.94 16.44
N GLN A 659 -1.32 6.34 17.13
CA GLN A 659 -2.67 5.90 16.79
C GLN A 659 -3.06 6.37 15.38
N GLN A 660 -2.82 7.64 15.03
CA GLN A 660 -3.07 8.16 13.68
C GLN A 660 -2.30 7.39 12.62
N GLN A 661 -1.01 7.15 12.85
CA GLN A 661 -0.14 6.40 11.95
C GLN A 661 -0.66 4.98 11.73
N PHE A 662 -1.09 4.29 12.79
CA PHE A 662 -1.67 2.95 12.68
C PHE A 662 -2.87 2.92 11.73
N PHE A 663 -3.80 3.87 11.85
CA PHE A 663 -4.99 3.94 10.98
C PHE A 663 -4.71 4.45 9.57
N LEU A 664 -3.46 4.76 9.23
CA LEU A 664 -3.01 5.01 7.86
C LEU A 664 -2.35 3.76 7.24
N LEU A 665 -1.96 2.77 8.04
CA LEU A 665 -1.41 1.52 7.52
C LEU A 665 -2.45 0.73 6.71
N ASP A 666 -1.96 -0.11 5.79
CA ASP A 666 -2.72 -1.23 5.22
C ASP A 666 -3.01 -2.23 6.35
N LEU A 667 -4.17 -2.07 6.98
CA LEU A 667 -4.59 -2.84 8.15
C LEU A 667 -4.79 -4.31 7.84
N ASN A 668 -5.10 -4.68 6.58
CA ASN A 668 -5.13 -6.07 6.16
C ASN A 668 -3.74 -6.70 6.24
N ARG A 669 -2.69 -6.03 5.74
CA ARG A 669 -1.31 -6.52 5.86
C ARG A 669 -0.83 -6.56 7.31
N VAL A 670 -1.20 -5.56 8.11
CA VAL A 670 -0.90 -5.56 9.55
C VAL A 670 -1.56 -6.76 10.22
N ALA A 671 -2.84 -7.05 9.94
CA ALA A 671 -3.56 -8.19 10.49
C ALA A 671 -2.90 -9.52 10.11
N GLN A 672 -2.54 -9.70 8.83
CA GLN A 672 -1.77 -10.86 8.36
C GLN A 672 -0.49 -11.04 9.17
N ARG A 673 0.29 -9.95 9.33
CA ARG A 673 1.55 -10.00 10.04
C ARG A 673 1.41 -10.29 11.53
N VAL A 674 0.35 -9.78 12.16
CA VAL A 674 -0.01 -10.06 13.57
C VAL A 674 -0.32 -11.55 13.77
N VAL A 675 -1.05 -12.17 12.84
CA VAL A 675 -1.34 -13.63 12.87
C VAL A 675 -0.06 -14.44 12.66
N GLU A 676 0.75 -14.09 11.66
CA GLU A 676 2.01 -14.76 11.35
C GLU A 676 2.99 -14.75 12.53
N LEU A 677 3.12 -13.61 13.21
CA LEU A 677 4.04 -13.43 14.34
C LEU A 677 3.45 -13.89 15.69
N GLY A 678 2.19 -14.32 15.73
CA GLY A 678 1.50 -14.70 16.97
C GLY A 678 1.52 -13.56 18.01
N VAL A 679 1.21 -12.34 17.58
CA VAL A 679 1.13 -11.16 18.45
C VAL A 679 -0.21 -11.20 19.21
N PRO A 680 -0.21 -11.09 20.55
CA PRO A 680 -1.44 -11.12 21.35
C PRO A 680 -2.25 -9.83 21.20
N LEU A 681 -3.58 -9.95 21.16
CA LEU A 681 -4.48 -8.80 21.27
C LEU A 681 -4.48 -8.26 22.70
N PRO A 682 -4.31 -6.95 22.92
CA PRO A 682 -4.31 -6.32 24.25
C PRO A 682 -5.67 -6.42 24.96
N TRP A 683 -5.67 -6.40 26.30
CA TRP A 683 -6.88 -6.44 27.12
C TRP A 683 -7.58 -5.09 27.06
N ARG A 684 -8.72 -5.00 26.34
CA ARG A 684 -9.67 -3.92 26.62
C ARG A 684 -10.32 -4.19 27.96
N SER A 685 -9.82 -3.52 29.00
CA SER A 685 -10.57 -3.28 30.24
C SER A 685 -11.80 -2.44 29.88
N GLY A 686 -12.90 -3.08 29.48
CA GLY A 686 -14.15 -2.37 29.16
C GLY A 686 -15.15 -3.15 28.32
N LEU A 687 -14.71 -4.08 27.45
CA LEU A 687 -15.64 -4.90 26.64
C LEU A 687 -16.01 -6.23 27.32
N THR A 688 -15.21 -6.72 28.26
CA THR A 688 -15.50 -7.97 28.99
C THR A 688 -16.66 -7.83 29.97
N GLY A 689 -17.07 -6.62 30.33
CA GLY A 689 -18.32 -6.40 31.07
C GLY A 689 -19.59 -6.56 30.22
N TRP A 690 -19.46 -6.76 28.90
CA TRP A 690 -20.60 -6.76 27.96
C TRP A 690 -20.97 -8.16 27.46
N CYS A 691 -20.16 -9.19 27.75
CA CYS A 691 -20.40 -10.58 27.32
C CYS A 691 -21.02 -11.48 28.41
N CYS A 692 -21.28 -10.97 29.62
CA CYS A 692 -21.91 -11.74 30.70
C CYS A 692 -23.40 -11.43 30.76
N GLY A 693 -24.18 -11.99 29.82
CA GLY A 693 -25.63 -11.81 29.80
C GLY A 693 -26.30 -12.38 28.55
N VAL A 694 -25.93 -13.59 28.14
CA VAL A 694 -26.73 -14.35 27.16
C VAL A 694 -27.01 -15.70 27.80
N ASP A 695 -28.15 -15.79 28.49
CA ASP A 695 -28.67 -17.08 28.94
C ASP A 695 -28.98 -17.96 27.73
N ALA A 696 -28.46 -19.17 27.78
CA ALA A 696 -28.68 -20.22 26.81
C ALA A 696 -30.14 -20.69 26.85
N ALA A 697 -31.00 -20.11 26.01
CA ALA A 697 -32.27 -20.71 25.62
C ALA A 697 -32.65 -20.27 24.19
N GLY A 698 -32.60 -21.21 23.26
CA GLY A 698 -32.98 -20.99 21.87
C GLY A 698 -34.45 -20.61 21.73
N SER A 699 -34.72 -19.39 21.28
CA SER A 699 -35.88 -19.09 20.44
C SER A 699 -35.62 -17.80 19.64
N ALA A 700 -35.78 -17.89 18.32
CA ALA A 700 -35.79 -16.72 17.45
C ALA A 700 -37.11 -15.96 17.69
N GLY A 701 -37.07 -14.89 18.47
CA GLY A 701 -38.25 -14.08 18.77
C GLY A 701 -37.87 -12.69 19.29
N ALA A 702 -38.31 -11.66 18.56
CA ALA A 702 -38.41 -10.25 18.95
C ALA A 702 -37.17 -9.59 19.60
N LEU A 703 -36.40 -8.87 18.78
CA LEU A 703 -35.54 -7.77 19.23
C LEU A 703 -36.41 -6.70 19.90
N SER A 704 -36.61 -6.84 21.21
CA SER A 704 -37.26 -5.85 22.07
C SER A 704 -36.22 -4.86 22.61
N ARG A 705 -36.72 -3.65 22.88
CA ARG A 705 -36.02 -2.40 23.19
C ARG A 705 -35.07 -2.50 24.40
N GLU A 706 -33.81 -2.88 24.22
CA GLU A 706 -32.70 -2.52 25.14
C GLU A 706 -31.36 -2.33 24.37
N ALA A 707 -31.34 -1.40 23.41
CA ALA A 707 -30.12 -0.96 22.70
C ALA A 707 -29.36 0.18 23.43
N ALA A 708 -29.69 0.45 24.69
CA ALA A 708 -29.17 1.60 25.44
C ALA A 708 -27.76 1.45 26.08
N PRO A 709 -27.22 0.25 26.40
CA PRO A 709 -25.87 0.14 26.98
C PRO A 709 -24.76 0.30 25.93
N PHE A 710 -25.02 -0.10 24.67
CA PHE A 710 -24.05 -0.04 23.57
C PHE A 710 -23.66 1.40 23.19
N ALA A 711 -24.61 2.34 23.26
CA ALA A 711 -24.39 3.72 22.84
C ALA A 711 -23.55 4.53 23.84
N LYS A 712 -23.62 4.27 25.15
CA LYS A 712 -22.93 5.09 26.17
C LYS A 712 -21.42 4.83 26.24
N GLY A 713 -20.99 3.58 26.12
CA GLY A 713 -19.56 3.22 26.10
C GLY A 713 -18.86 3.66 24.80
N ALA A 714 -19.50 3.39 23.65
CA ALA A 714 -18.98 3.80 22.34
C ALA A 714 -18.98 5.34 22.18
N ALA A 715 -19.99 6.05 22.68
CA ALA A 715 -20.02 7.52 22.67
C ALA A 715 -18.93 8.13 23.57
N ALA A 716 -18.59 7.53 24.71
CA ALA A 716 -17.50 8.01 25.56
C ALA A 716 -16.12 7.84 24.88
N THR A 717 -15.88 6.69 24.23
CA THR A 717 -14.64 6.45 23.46
C THR A 717 -14.57 7.31 22.20
N ALA A 718 -15.68 7.47 21.48
CA ALA A 718 -15.78 8.34 20.30
C ALA A 718 -15.62 9.82 20.67
N ALA A 719 -16.18 10.28 21.79
CA ALA A 719 -16.01 11.64 22.30
C ALA A 719 -14.58 11.91 22.79
N SER A 720 -13.91 10.90 23.36
CA SER A 720 -12.50 10.99 23.76
C SER A 720 -11.55 11.07 22.57
N LEU A 721 -11.71 10.19 21.57
CA LEU A 721 -11.00 10.26 20.30
C LEU A 721 -11.31 11.57 19.57
N ALA A 722 -12.57 12.01 19.53
CA ALA A 722 -12.96 13.28 18.92
C ALA A 722 -12.36 14.50 19.64
N ARG A 723 -12.27 14.49 20.98
CA ARG A 723 -11.57 15.54 21.75
C ARG A 723 -10.07 15.58 21.44
N MET A 724 -9.39 14.44 21.40
CA MET A 724 -7.96 14.39 21.02
C MET A 724 -7.70 14.92 19.60
N PHE A 725 -8.62 14.70 18.66
CA PHE A 725 -8.51 15.23 17.30
C PHE A 725 -9.08 16.65 17.12
N ALA A 726 -9.71 17.23 18.15
CA ALA A 726 -10.29 18.59 18.13
C ALA A 726 -9.53 19.61 18.99
N ASP A 727 -8.81 19.19 20.03
CA ASP A 727 -8.23 20.10 21.05
C ASP A 727 -6.92 20.81 20.68
N GLU A 728 -6.39 20.68 19.45
CA GLU A 728 -5.27 21.52 18.99
C GLU A 728 -5.70 22.94 18.55
N GLY A 729 -6.95 23.33 18.84
CA GLY A 729 -7.54 24.62 18.45
C GLY A 729 -7.29 25.82 19.39
N SER A 730 -6.54 25.69 20.49
CA SER A 730 -6.37 26.80 21.44
C SER A 730 -4.93 27.07 21.91
N VAL A 731 -4.01 27.28 20.97
CA VAL A 731 -2.79 28.06 21.25
C VAL A 731 -2.88 29.36 20.46
N SER A 732 -3.16 30.45 21.16
CA SER A 732 -3.09 31.82 20.64
C SER A 732 -1.64 32.17 20.30
N GLY A 733 -1.18 31.83 19.10
CA GLY A 733 0.14 32.19 18.60
C GLY A 733 0.28 31.76 17.14
N GLY A 734 0.50 32.72 16.24
CA GLY A 734 0.44 32.52 14.79
C GLY A 734 1.33 31.40 14.25
N GLY A 735 0.71 30.34 13.76
CA GLY A 735 1.33 29.28 12.97
C GLY A 735 0.28 28.24 12.60
N ARG A 736 -0.40 28.42 11.44
CA ARG A 736 -1.42 27.46 10.97
C ARG A 736 -0.75 26.17 10.48
N GLY A 737 -0.63 25.17 11.35
CA GLY A 737 -0.47 23.77 10.96
C GLY A 737 -1.86 23.12 10.84
N ALA A 738 -2.20 22.56 9.68
CA ALA A 738 -3.43 21.78 9.53
C ALA A 738 -3.25 20.39 10.19
N PRO A 739 -4.25 19.87 10.92
CA PRO A 739 -4.15 18.57 11.58
C PRO A 739 -3.99 17.43 10.56
N LEU A 740 -3.16 16.47 10.97
CA LEU A 740 -2.68 15.28 10.23
C LEU A 740 -3.78 14.39 9.63
N CYS A 741 -4.96 14.40 10.26
CA CYS A 741 -6.14 13.65 9.86
C CYS A 741 -7.35 14.33 10.51
N THR A 742 -8.17 15.05 9.75
CA THR A 742 -9.50 15.53 10.20
C THR A 742 -10.52 14.39 10.18
N VAL A 743 -10.12 13.21 10.62
CA VAL A 743 -10.97 12.01 10.56
C VAL A 743 -11.86 11.99 11.79
N PRO A 744 -13.18 11.97 11.63
CA PRO A 744 -14.11 11.93 12.76
C PRO A 744 -13.82 10.71 13.66
N GLY A 745 -13.85 10.90 14.98
CA GLY A 745 -13.49 9.84 15.95
C GLY A 745 -14.23 8.51 15.74
N ARG A 746 -15.51 8.55 15.34
CA ARG A 746 -16.29 7.36 14.98
C ARG A 746 -15.74 6.58 13.79
N ILE A 747 -15.20 7.26 12.79
CA ILE A 747 -14.58 6.60 11.63
C ILE A 747 -13.32 5.84 12.04
N VAL A 748 -12.55 6.39 12.99
CA VAL A 748 -11.39 5.70 13.58
C VAL A 748 -11.82 4.42 14.31
N VAL A 749 -12.92 4.48 15.07
CA VAL A 749 -13.50 3.29 15.72
C VAL A 749 -13.96 2.26 14.68
N ALA A 750 -14.56 2.70 13.56
CA ALA A 750 -14.93 1.81 12.46
C ALA A 750 -13.72 1.09 11.84
N HIS A 751 -12.60 1.79 11.62
CA HIS A 751 -11.34 1.18 11.18
C HIS A 751 -10.86 0.08 12.16
N TYR A 752 -10.93 0.34 13.47
CA TYR A 752 -10.56 -0.65 14.48
C TYR A 752 -11.43 -1.91 14.42
N HIS A 753 -12.76 -1.75 14.32
CA HIS A 753 -13.66 -2.88 14.21
C HIS A 753 -13.40 -3.71 12.94
N ALA A 754 -13.21 -3.06 11.79
CA ALA A 754 -12.86 -3.75 10.55
C ALA A 754 -11.53 -4.52 10.66
N PHE A 755 -10.52 -3.91 11.29
CA PHE A 755 -9.24 -4.56 11.56
C PHE A 755 -9.38 -5.79 12.48
N ALA A 756 -10.11 -5.66 13.59
CA ALA A 756 -10.32 -6.75 14.54
C ALA A 756 -11.06 -7.93 13.90
N SER A 757 -12.11 -7.65 13.12
CA SER A 757 -12.82 -8.66 12.32
C SER A 757 -11.86 -9.38 11.37
N ARG A 758 -11.10 -8.64 10.57
CA ARG A 758 -10.15 -9.24 9.61
C ARG A 758 -9.07 -10.07 10.28
N LEU A 759 -8.58 -9.63 11.43
CA LEU A 759 -7.60 -10.38 12.21
C LEU A 759 -8.16 -11.72 12.67
N MET A 760 -9.40 -11.74 13.18
CA MET A 760 -10.06 -12.97 13.61
C MET A 760 -10.27 -13.94 12.44
N GLU A 761 -10.76 -13.44 11.30
CA GLU A 761 -10.91 -14.24 10.07
C GLU A 761 -9.60 -14.87 9.63
N LEU A 762 -8.53 -14.07 9.50
CA LEU A 762 -7.22 -14.57 9.07
C LEU A 762 -6.66 -15.62 10.03
N ALA A 763 -6.86 -15.44 11.34
CA ALA A 763 -6.44 -16.42 12.32
C ALA A 763 -7.24 -17.73 12.23
N LEU A 764 -8.55 -17.64 11.93
CA LEU A 764 -9.41 -18.80 11.70
C LEU A 764 -9.04 -19.53 10.40
N GLU A 765 -8.86 -18.78 9.30
CA GLU A 765 -8.36 -19.29 8.02
C GLU A 765 -7.03 -20.03 8.21
N ALA A 766 -6.07 -19.41 8.91
CA ALA A 766 -4.76 -20.02 9.18
C ALA A 766 -4.82 -21.27 10.09
N MET A 767 -5.91 -21.46 10.85
CA MET A 767 -6.15 -22.71 11.60
C MET A 767 -6.77 -23.79 10.71
N ASP A 768 -7.67 -23.41 9.80
CA ASP A 768 -8.38 -24.33 8.91
C ASP A 768 -7.46 -24.84 7.77
N THR A 769 -6.53 -24.01 7.27
CA THR A 769 -5.65 -24.34 6.13
C THR A 769 -4.29 -24.91 6.53
N ALA A 770 -4.03 -25.16 7.82
CA ALA A 770 -2.72 -25.64 8.27
C ALA A 770 -2.50 -27.11 7.87
N GLU A 771 -1.38 -27.39 7.21
CA GLU A 771 -0.92 -28.75 6.93
C GLU A 771 0.47 -28.99 7.56
N PRO A 772 0.62 -29.94 8.50
CA PRO A 772 -0.44 -30.75 9.12
C PRO A 772 -1.41 -29.90 9.98
N PRO A 773 -2.62 -30.42 10.28
CA PRO A 773 -3.61 -29.71 11.10
C PRO A 773 -3.01 -29.20 12.40
N VAL A 774 -3.38 -27.97 12.77
CA VAL A 774 -2.88 -27.32 13.99
C VAL A 774 -3.14 -28.20 15.21
N SER A 775 -2.10 -28.42 16.02
CA SER A 775 -2.23 -29.21 17.27
C SER A 775 -3.24 -28.56 18.22
N ALA A 776 -3.93 -29.36 19.05
CA ALA A 776 -4.89 -28.81 20.02
C ALA A 776 -4.31 -27.72 20.94
N PRO A 777 -3.06 -27.82 21.45
CA PRO A 777 -2.44 -26.74 22.22
C PRO A 777 -2.22 -25.47 21.41
N GLU A 778 -1.77 -25.57 20.16
CA GLU A 778 -1.56 -24.41 19.29
C GLU A 778 -2.88 -23.77 18.86
N LYS A 779 -3.93 -24.58 18.65
CA LYS A 779 -5.30 -24.10 18.42
C LYS A 779 -5.83 -23.34 19.64
N ALA A 780 -5.65 -23.89 20.84
CA ALA A 780 -6.01 -23.21 22.09
C ALA A 780 -5.23 -21.91 22.29
N ARG A 781 -3.93 -21.91 21.96
CA ARG A 781 -3.09 -20.71 21.99
C ARG A 781 -3.59 -19.64 21.02
N ARG A 782 -3.87 -19.98 19.77
CA ARG A 782 -4.41 -19.04 18.76
C ARG A 782 -5.77 -18.49 19.17
N LEU A 783 -6.66 -19.34 19.68
CA LEU A 783 -7.95 -18.93 20.24
C LEU A 783 -7.78 -17.99 21.45
N ALA A 784 -6.81 -18.25 22.32
CA ALA A 784 -6.46 -17.35 23.43
C ALA A 784 -5.93 -15.99 22.92
N LEU A 785 -5.14 -15.96 21.84
CA LEU A 785 -4.70 -14.71 21.20
C LEU A 785 -5.88 -13.90 20.64
N LEU A 786 -6.90 -14.58 20.11
CA LEU A 786 -8.16 -13.98 19.65
C LEU A 786 -9.13 -13.64 20.79
N ARG A 787 -8.84 -14.09 22.02
CA ARG A 787 -9.71 -13.98 23.20
C ARG A 787 -11.08 -14.64 23.00
N ALA A 788 -11.10 -15.71 22.20
CA ALA A 788 -12.29 -16.52 21.96
C ALA A 788 -12.06 -17.90 22.57
N PRO A 789 -12.98 -18.44 23.39
CA PRO A 789 -12.84 -19.78 23.95
C PRO A 789 -13.10 -20.88 22.91
N SER A 790 -13.79 -20.55 21.80
CA SER A 790 -14.10 -21.49 20.72
C SER A 790 -14.01 -20.82 19.33
N VAL A 791 -13.91 -21.66 18.29
CA VAL A 791 -13.91 -21.23 16.87
C VAL A 791 -15.24 -20.58 16.49
N GLU A 792 -16.35 -21.10 17.01
CA GLU A 792 -17.69 -20.58 16.73
C GLU A 792 -17.89 -19.20 17.35
N GLU A 793 -17.43 -19.01 18.59
CA GLU A 793 -17.44 -17.69 19.23
C GLU A 793 -16.51 -16.70 18.52
N ALA A 794 -15.34 -17.13 18.04
CA ALA A 794 -14.47 -16.27 17.24
C ALA A 794 -15.17 -15.79 15.94
N ARG A 795 -15.88 -16.69 15.25
CA ARG A 795 -16.66 -16.34 14.05
C ARG A 795 -17.81 -15.37 14.38
N SER A 796 -18.51 -15.62 15.48
CA SER A 796 -19.57 -14.74 15.97
C SER A 796 -19.02 -13.35 16.30
N LEU A 797 -17.91 -13.27 17.01
CA LEU A 797 -17.27 -12.00 17.38
C LEU A 797 -16.77 -11.22 16.16
N ALA A 798 -16.21 -11.90 15.16
CA ALA A 798 -15.84 -11.26 13.88
C ALA A 798 -17.05 -10.62 13.20
N ALA A 799 -18.19 -11.33 13.13
CA ALA A 799 -19.43 -10.80 12.57
C ALA A 799 -19.98 -9.60 13.37
N VAL A 800 -19.85 -9.61 14.70
CA VAL A 800 -20.20 -8.46 15.57
C VAL A 800 -19.32 -7.25 15.25
N HIS A 801 -18.01 -7.45 15.08
CA HIS A 801 -17.10 -6.38 14.68
C HIS A 801 -17.43 -5.80 13.30
N ASP A 802 -17.74 -6.64 12.31
CA ASP A 802 -18.16 -6.16 10.98
C ASP A 802 -19.43 -5.30 11.05
N ALA A 803 -20.44 -5.76 11.79
CA ALA A 803 -21.67 -5.02 11.98
C ALA A 803 -21.42 -3.68 12.71
N ALA A 804 -20.53 -3.67 13.70
CA ALA A 804 -20.15 -2.47 14.45
C ALA A 804 -19.39 -1.45 13.58
N ALA A 805 -18.49 -1.89 12.69
CA ALA A 805 -17.78 -0.99 11.77
C ALA A 805 -18.77 -0.21 10.88
N LEU A 806 -19.76 -0.90 10.30
CA LEU A 806 -20.80 -0.27 9.51
C LEU A 806 -21.74 0.61 10.36
N ALA A 807 -22.02 0.23 11.60
CA ALA A 807 -22.84 1.03 12.51
C ALA A 807 -22.17 2.35 12.88
N GLU A 808 -20.86 2.35 13.16
CA GLU A 808 -20.11 3.57 13.47
C GLU A 808 -20.00 4.50 12.27
N LEU A 809 -19.86 3.97 11.05
CA LEU A 809 -19.94 4.76 9.82
C LEU A 809 -21.29 5.46 9.69
N ARG A 810 -22.38 4.72 9.87
CA ARG A 810 -23.74 5.27 9.81
C ARG A 810 -23.93 6.35 10.87
N ALA A 811 -23.52 6.08 12.11
CA ALA A 811 -23.60 7.04 13.20
C ALA A 811 -22.78 8.30 12.89
N ALA A 812 -21.57 8.17 12.35
CA ALA A 812 -20.75 9.31 11.96
C ALA A 812 -21.45 10.19 10.90
N ILE A 813 -22.03 9.57 9.87
CA ILE A 813 -22.75 10.29 8.83
C ILE A 813 -23.98 10.98 9.44
N MET A 814 -24.80 10.27 10.22
CA MET A 814 -26.00 10.83 10.85
C MET A 814 -25.69 11.99 11.81
N ASP A 815 -24.68 11.82 12.68
CA ASP A 815 -24.24 12.84 13.66
C ASP A 815 -23.68 14.10 12.98
N SER A 816 -23.28 14.01 11.70
CA SER A 816 -22.78 15.16 10.93
C SER A 816 -23.90 16.07 10.40
N PHE A 817 -25.14 15.61 10.42
CA PHE A 817 -26.29 16.44 10.06
C PHE A 817 -26.71 17.29 11.26
N PRO A 818 -26.98 18.58 11.08
CA PRO A 818 -27.55 19.40 12.14
C PRO A 818 -28.89 18.81 12.62
N ASP A 819 -29.15 18.92 13.93
CA ASP A 819 -30.44 18.53 14.55
C ASP A 819 -31.54 19.53 14.12
N GLU A 820 -31.94 19.44 12.86
CA GLU A 820 -32.96 20.27 12.25
C GLU A 820 -34.33 19.62 12.43
N ARG A 821 -35.10 20.15 13.38
CA ARG A 821 -36.51 19.78 13.59
C ARG A 821 -37.42 20.68 12.76
N HIS A 822 -38.40 20.09 12.10
CA HIS A 822 -39.32 20.78 11.19
C HIS A 822 -40.76 20.69 11.70
N ASP A 823 -41.59 21.66 11.40
CA ASP A 823 -43.01 21.62 11.74
C ASP A 823 -43.84 21.69 10.45
N PRO A 824 -44.22 20.53 9.86
CA PRO A 824 -44.82 20.49 8.53
C PRO A 824 -46.15 21.25 8.53
N GLU A 825 -46.40 22.06 7.50
CA GLU A 825 -47.63 22.84 7.36
C GLU A 825 -48.21 22.66 5.95
N MET A 826 -49.54 22.47 5.85
CA MET A 826 -50.18 22.27 4.55
C MET A 826 -49.97 23.48 3.60
N GLY A 827 -49.26 23.23 2.50
CA GLY A 827 -48.83 24.21 1.50
C GLY A 827 -49.72 24.35 0.27
N VAL A 828 -50.81 23.58 0.22
CA VAL A 828 -51.69 23.42 -0.94
C VAL A 828 -53.16 23.61 -0.59
N HIS A 829 -53.98 23.92 -1.59
CA HIS A 829 -55.44 23.88 -1.47
C HIS A 829 -55.97 22.44 -1.55
N LEU A 830 -57.22 22.21 -1.12
CA LEU A 830 -57.82 20.87 -1.03
C LEU A 830 -57.98 20.19 -2.39
N ASP A 831 -58.14 20.96 -3.45
CA ASP A 831 -58.27 20.52 -4.84
C ASP A 831 -56.93 20.42 -5.59
N GLN A 832 -55.83 20.85 -4.95
CA GLN A 832 -54.51 20.86 -5.56
C GLN A 832 -53.73 19.56 -5.36
N ILE A 833 -52.92 19.23 -6.36
CA ILE A 833 -52.00 18.08 -6.33
C ILE A 833 -50.58 18.56 -6.62
N ILE A 834 -49.61 18.06 -5.85
CA ILE A 834 -48.18 18.19 -6.16
C ILE A 834 -47.78 17.04 -7.06
N TRP A 835 -47.18 17.35 -8.21
CA TRP A 835 -46.62 16.38 -9.13
C TRP A 835 -45.12 16.60 -9.28
N GLY A 836 -44.34 15.64 -8.76
CA GLY A 836 -42.89 15.56 -8.90
C GLY A 836 -42.47 14.59 -9.99
N ARG A 837 -41.48 14.97 -10.80
CA ARG A 837 -40.95 14.18 -11.92
C ARG A 837 -39.43 14.25 -11.93
N CYS A 838 -38.73 13.12 -11.99
CA CYS A 838 -37.27 13.11 -11.97
C CYS A 838 -36.68 12.18 -13.04
N PRO A 839 -35.67 12.63 -13.81
CA PRO A 839 -34.89 11.77 -14.68
C PRO A 839 -34.02 10.81 -13.86
N ILE A 840 -33.45 9.83 -14.55
CA ILE A 840 -32.43 8.93 -13.99
C ILE A 840 -31.02 9.47 -14.24
N ARG A 841 -30.01 8.72 -13.80
CA ARG A 841 -28.60 9.05 -14.03
C ARG A 841 -27.82 7.91 -14.71
N ILE A 842 -26.86 8.29 -15.54
CA ILE A 842 -25.79 7.41 -16.03
C ILE A 842 -24.45 7.99 -15.58
N ASP A 843 -23.65 7.18 -14.87
CA ASP A 843 -22.30 7.56 -14.47
C ASP A 843 -21.31 7.13 -15.56
N VAL A 844 -20.51 8.07 -16.05
CA VAL A 844 -19.55 7.81 -17.14
C VAL A 844 -18.11 7.74 -16.64
N ALA A 845 -17.80 8.36 -15.50
CA ALA A 845 -16.50 8.29 -14.84
C ALA A 845 -16.63 8.55 -13.33
N GLY A 846 -15.73 7.96 -12.54
CA GLY A 846 -15.56 8.29 -11.11
C GLY A 846 -16.51 7.60 -10.13
N ALA A 847 -17.49 6.83 -10.60
CA ALA A 847 -18.42 6.07 -9.75
C ALA A 847 -17.66 5.21 -8.71
N TRP A 848 -18.20 5.09 -7.49
CA TRP A 848 -17.58 4.52 -6.27
C TRP A 848 -16.71 5.49 -5.45
N THR A 849 -16.25 6.60 -6.03
CA THR A 849 -15.51 7.61 -5.27
C THR A 849 -16.42 8.45 -4.37
N ASP A 850 -17.73 8.40 -4.61
CA ASP A 850 -18.78 9.05 -3.82
C ASP A 850 -19.20 8.25 -2.57
N THR A 851 -18.82 6.98 -2.49
CA THR A 851 -19.25 6.06 -1.44
C THR A 851 -18.48 6.29 -0.14
N PRO A 852 -19.17 6.48 1.02
CA PRO A 852 -18.52 6.46 2.33
C PRO A 852 -17.98 5.06 2.67
N PRO A 853 -16.81 4.92 3.34
CA PRO A 853 -16.03 6.00 3.96
C PRO A 853 -15.07 6.70 2.97
N TYR A 854 -14.89 6.21 1.74
CA TYR A 854 -13.89 6.77 0.82
C TYR A 854 -14.08 8.27 0.58
N THR A 855 -15.31 8.71 0.25
CA THR A 855 -15.60 10.14 0.03
C THR A 855 -15.32 11.01 1.25
N ILE A 856 -15.52 10.48 2.47
CA ILE A 856 -15.26 11.20 3.72
C ILE A 856 -13.75 11.39 3.90
N LEU A 857 -12.98 10.35 3.54
CA LEU A 857 -11.55 10.28 3.81
C LEU A 857 -10.70 10.96 2.73
N SER A 858 -11.11 10.86 1.46
CA SER A 858 -10.31 11.27 0.30
C SER A 858 -11.05 12.22 -0.65
N GLY A 859 -12.32 12.53 -0.37
CA GLY A 859 -13.19 13.21 -1.33
C GLY A 859 -13.68 12.26 -2.42
N GLY A 860 -14.51 12.78 -3.31
CA GLY A 860 -15.09 12.04 -4.41
C GLY A 860 -15.31 12.93 -5.62
N SER A 861 -15.25 12.35 -6.81
CA SER A 861 -15.40 13.09 -8.07
C SER A 861 -16.04 12.16 -9.10
N VAL A 862 -17.26 12.50 -9.52
CA VAL A 862 -18.07 11.69 -10.44
C VAL A 862 -18.55 12.57 -11.58
N ILE A 863 -18.42 12.08 -12.83
CA ILE A 863 -19.10 12.69 -13.98
C ILE A 863 -20.29 11.83 -14.33
N ASN A 864 -21.47 12.44 -14.31
CA ASN A 864 -22.72 11.79 -14.63
C ASN A 864 -23.63 12.67 -15.48
N VAL A 865 -24.62 12.04 -16.09
CA VAL A 865 -25.61 12.69 -16.94
C VAL A 865 -27.01 12.32 -16.48
N ALA A 866 -27.89 13.33 -16.36
CA ALA A 866 -29.31 13.12 -16.15
C ALA A 866 -29.98 12.72 -17.47
N VAL A 867 -30.75 11.64 -17.45
CA VAL A 867 -31.30 11.02 -18.66
C VAL A 867 -32.80 10.77 -18.50
N GLU A 868 -33.55 11.13 -19.54
CA GLU A 868 -34.94 10.74 -19.72
C GLU A 868 -35.01 9.46 -20.54
N LEU A 869 -36.01 8.62 -20.24
CA LEU A 869 -36.23 7.37 -20.96
C LEU A 869 -37.47 7.52 -21.82
N ASN A 870 -37.34 7.22 -23.12
CA ASN A 870 -38.42 7.36 -24.10
C ASN A 870 -39.09 8.75 -24.06
N GLY A 871 -38.29 9.80 -23.85
CA GLY A 871 -38.74 11.19 -23.79
C GLY A 871 -39.51 11.61 -22.54
N GLN A 872 -39.48 10.81 -21.47
CA GLN A 872 -40.11 11.18 -20.19
C GLN A 872 -39.23 10.87 -18.96
N PRO A 873 -39.36 11.67 -17.88
CA PRO A 873 -38.85 11.32 -16.56
C PRO A 873 -39.53 10.03 -16.04
N PRO A 874 -38.77 8.95 -15.79
CA PRO A 874 -39.34 7.66 -15.44
C PRO A 874 -39.77 7.54 -13.98
N VAL A 875 -39.35 8.47 -13.11
CA VAL A 875 -39.77 8.52 -11.70
C VAL A 875 -40.77 9.65 -11.52
N GLN A 876 -41.95 9.31 -10.99
CA GLN A 876 -43.03 10.26 -10.75
C GLN A 876 -43.64 10.06 -9.36
N VAL A 877 -43.97 11.17 -8.70
CA VAL A 877 -44.56 11.20 -7.38
C VAL A 877 -45.73 12.18 -7.37
N TYR A 878 -46.85 11.76 -6.80
CA TYR A 878 -48.03 12.58 -6.61
C TYR A 878 -48.31 12.72 -5.12
N VAL A 879 -48.51 13.94 -4.63
CA VAL A 879 -48.93 14.19 -3.25
C VAL A 879 -50.21 15.01 -3.28
N ARG A 880 -51.29 14.48 -2.69
CA ARG A 880 -52.61 15.13 -2.65
C ARG A 880 -53.18 15.12 -1.23
N VAL A 881 -54.09 16.04 -0.96
CA VAL A 881 -54.82 16.11 0.31
C VAL A 881 -55.84 14.98 0.40
N ARG A 882 -56.06 14.47 1.63
CA ARG A 882 -57.13 13.54 1.95
C ARG A 882 -58.12 14.17 2.93
N GLU A 883 -59.40 13.81 2.79
CA GLU A 883 -60.46 14.32 3.67
C GLU A 883 -60.36 13.76 5.10
N ASP A 884 -59.93 12.50 5.25
CA ASP A 884 -59.71 11.84 6.54
C ASP A 884 -58.30 12.12 7.09
N PRO A 885 -58.09 12.19 8.44
CA PRO A 885 -56.80 12.48 9.09
C PRO A 885 -55.86 11.27 9.04
N MET A 886 -55.54 10.82 7.82
CA MET A 886 -54.86 9.57 7.50
C MET A 886 -53.79 9.80 6.45
N ILE A 887 -52.61 9.18 6.62
CA ILE A 887 -51.57 9.18 5.60
C ILE A 887 -51.68 7.89 4.79
N VAL A 888 -51.79 7.99 3.47
CA VAL A 888 -51.85 6.83 2.57
C VAL A 888 -50.68 6.86 1.60
N MET A 889 -50.01 5.74 1.42
CA MET A 889 -48.94 5.56 0.45
C MET A 889 -49.38 4.51 -0.57
N ARG A 890 -49.21 4.80 -1.86
CA ARG A 890 -49.59 3.92 -2.97
C ARG A 890 -48.41 3.75 -3.92
N SER A 891 -48.16 2.52 -4.33
CA SER A 891 -47.24 2.18 -5.42
C SER A 891 -48.08 1.81 -6.64
N ILE A 892 -47.98 2.59 -7.71
CA ILE A 892 -48.79 2.39 -8.92
C ILE A 892 -48.27 1.18 -9.70
N ASP A 893 -46.96 0.99 -9.76
CA ASP A 893 -46.31 -0.11 -10.50
C ASP A 893 -46.48 -1.47 -9.84
N SER A 894 -46.48 -1.55 -8.49
CA SER A 894 -46.75 -2.81 -7.77
C SER A 894 -48.22 -3.01 -7.41
N GLY A 895 -49.06 -1.96 -7.49
CA GLY A 895 -50.46 -2.00 -7.07
C GLY A 895 -50.67 -2.05 -5.54
N GLU A 896 -49.59 -1.91 -4.77
CA GLU A 896 -49.64 -1.97 -3.30
C GLU A 896 -50.08 -0.63 -2.68
N GLN A 897 -50.69 -0.71 -1.50
CA GLN A 897 -51.11 0.46 -0.73
C GLN A 897 -50.88 0.21 0.77
N LEU A 898 -50.48 1.26 1.49
CA LEU A 898 -50.33 1.26 2.93
C LEU A 898 -50.98 2.51 3.54
N SER A 899 -51.83 2.33 4.54
CA SER A 899 -52.42 3.41 5.33
C SER A 899 -51.74 3.49 6.69
N VAL A 900 -51.45 4.71 7.17
CA VAL A 900 -50.72 4.96 8.41
C VAL A 900 -51.43 6.00 9.28
N SER A 901 -51.72 5.62 10.53
CA SER A 901 -52.49 6.38 11.53
C SER A 901 -51.72 6.77 12.79
N SER A 902 -50.53 6.22 12.99
CA SER A 902 -49.73 6.41 14.21
C SER A 902 -48.25 6.67 13.92
N PHE A 903 -47.56 7.28 14.89
CA PHE A 903 -46.10 7.49 14.79
C PHE A 903 -45.32 6.17 14.71
N ASP A 904 -45.75 5.13 15.42
CA ASP A 904 -45.08 3.83 15.41
C ASP A 904 -45.13 3.16 14.02
N GLU A 905 -46.24 3.32 13.30
CA GLU A 905 -46.37 2.83 11.93
C GLU A 905 -45.43 3.57 10.95
N ILE A 906 -45.17 4.87 11.14
CA ILE A 906 -44.14 5.59 10.36
C ILE A 906 -42.73 5.11 10.75
N ARG A 907 -42.46 4.92 12.06
CA ARG A 907 -41.15 4.56 12.62
C ARG A 907 -40.63 3.19 12.14
N THR A 908 -41.50 2.32 11.63
CA THR A 908 -41.12 1.04 10.97
C THR A 908 -40.51 1.21 9.56
N TYR A 909 -39.93 2.36 9.24
CA TYR A 909 -39.28 2.60 7.94
C TYR A 909 -38.08 1.67 7.68
N ALA A 910 -37.37 1.22 8.73
CA ALA A 910 -36.18 0.38 8.61
C ALA A 910 -36.48 -1.13 8.55
N THR A 911 -37.75 -1.55 8.49
CA THR A 911 -38.13 -2.97 8.39
C THR A 911 -37.81 -3.53 7.00
N MET A 912 -37.12 -4.67 6.92
CA MET A 912 -36.85 -5.34 5.64
C MET A 912 -38.16 -5.64 4.88
N GLN A 913 -38.12 -5.52 3.55
CA GLN A 913 -39.21 -5.86 2.63
C GLN A 913 -40.44 -4.94 2.65
N ASN A 914 -40.37 -3.76 3.26
CA ASN A 914 -41.45 -2.77 3.15
C ASN A 914 -41.30 -1.95 1.85
N PRO A 915 -42.23 -2.03 0.87
CA PRO A 915 -42.15 -1.25 -0.37
C PRO A 915 -42.25 0.27 -0.12
N PHE A 916 -42.74 0.69 1.06
CA PHE A 916 -42.92 2.08 1.47
C PHE A 916 -41.88 2.58 2.48
N SER A 917 -40.74 1.87 2.65
CA SER A 917 -39.64 2.33 3.52
C SER A 917 -39.15 3.74 3.18
N ILE A 918 -38.99 4.06 1.88
CA ILE A 918 -38.50 5.37 1.43
C ILE A 918 -39.49 6.49 1.79
N PRO A 919 -40.78 6.43 1.41
CA PRO A 919 -41.76 7.44 1.83
C PRO A 919 -41.88 7.61 3.34
N LYS A 920 -41.83 6.53 4.13
CA LYS A 920 -41.88 6.62 5.59
C LYS A 920 -40.66 7.36 6.17
N ALA A 921 -39.46 7.07 5.67
CA ALA A 921 -38.25 7.80 6.07
C ALA A 921 -38.31 9.28 5.65
N ALA A 922 -38.87 9.57 4.46
CA ALA A 922 -39.08 10.94 4.00
C ALA A 922 -40.08 11.71 4.89
N LEU A 923 -41.18 11.07 5.30
CA LEU A 923 -42.14 11.63 6.27
C LEU A 923 -41.48 11.92 7.62
N ALA A 924 -40.65 10.99 8.12
CA ALA A 924 -39.89 11.20 9.34
C ALA A 924 -39.05 12.50 9.25
N LEU A 925 -38.24 12.67 8.21
CA LEU A 925 -37.40 13.86 8.02
C LEU A 925 -38.19 15.15 7.77
N CYS A 926 -39.43 15.07 7.29
CA CYS A 926 -40.32 16.22 7.13
C CYS A 926 -41.00 16.64 8.44
N GLY A 927 -40.74 15.96 9.56
CA GLY A 927 -41.29 16.29 10.88
C GLY A 927 -42.57 15.55 11.27
N PHE A 928 -42.94 14.47 10.58
CA PHE A 928 -44.10 13.63 10.97
C PHE A 928 -43.79 12.62 12.08
N LEU A 929 -42.58 12.65 12.65
CA LEU A 929 -42.21 11.92 13.85
C LEU A 929 -41.76 12.90 14.95
N PRO A 930 -42.08 12.66 16.23
CA PRO A 930 -41.73 13.57 17.33
C PRO A 930 -40.23 13.93 17.39
N GLU A 931 -39.35 12.96 17.12
CA GLU A 931 -37.90 13.15 17.12
C GLU A 931 -37.38 14.09 16.02
N PHE A 932 -38.17 14.33 14.97
CA PHE A 932 -37.84 15.26 13.87
C PHE A 932 -38.78 16.47 13.82
N CYS A 933 -39.72 16.57 14.77
CA CYS A 933 -40.71 17.64 14.82
C CYS A 933 -40.27 18.75 15.78
N ALA A 934 -40.44 20.02 15.38
CA ALA A 934 -40.14 21.15 16.27
C ALA A 934 -41.16 21.30 17.40
N THR A 935 -42.40 20.85 17.15
CA THR A 935 -43.52 20.90 18.09
C THR A 935 -43.86 19.49 18.58
N GLU A 936 -44.03 19.31 19.89
CA GLU A 936 -44.43 18.01 20.45
C GLU A 936 -45.94 17.78 20.32
N TYR A 937 -46.32 16.62 19.75
CA TYR A 937 -47.69 16.14 19.63
C TYR A 937 -47.80 14.76 20.27
N ALA A 938 -48.89 14.44 20.97
CA ALA A 938 -49.04 13.13 21.59
C ALA A 938 -49.37 12.05 20.55
N THR A 939 -50.09 12.40 19.48
CA THR A 939 -50.44 11.48 18.39
C THR A 939 -50.31 12.12 17.01
N LEU A 940 -50.13 11.29 15.98
CA LEU A 940 -50.11 11.74 14.57
C LEU A 940 -51.43 12.44 14.20
N ARG A 941 -52.56 11.96 14.73
CA ARG A 941 -53.88 12.56 14.48
C ARG A 941 -53.99 13.98 15.03
N GLU A 942 -53.41 14.25 16.20
CA GLU A 942 -53.35 15.61 16.76
C GLU A 942 -52.47 16.53 15.92
N GLN A 943 -51.32 16.03 15.44
CA GLN A 943 -50.46 16.78 14.53
C GLN A 943 -51.21 17.16 13.24
N LEU A 944 -51.89 16.20 12.60
CA LEU A 944 -52.71 16.44 11.41
C LEU A 944 -53.88 17.40 11.68
N ALA A 945 -54.52 17.30 12.86
CA ALA A 945 -55.54 18.26 13.26
C ALA A 945 -54.98 19.69 13.38
N ALA A 946 -53.82 19.84 14.00
CA ALA A 946 -53.20 21.15 14.26
C ALA A 946 -52.59 21.79 13.01
N ARG A 947 -51.93 21.01 12.13
CA ARG A 947 -51.13 21.53 11.01
C ARG A 947 -51.76 21.35 9.62
N PHE A 948 -52.75 20.44 9.51
CA PHE A 948 -53.44 20.11 8.27
C PHE A 948 -54.96 20.29 8.40
N GLY A 949 -55.46 20.90 9.48
CA GLY A 949 -56.89 21.18 9.67
C GLY A 949 -57.76 19.93 9.82
N GLY A 950 -57.18 18.80 10.23
CA GLY A 950 -57.88 17.52 10.34
C GLY A 950 -57.85 16.69 9.05
N HIS A 951 -57.17 17.18 8.01
CA HIS A 951 -56.94 16.44 6.77
C HIS A 951 -55.68 15.59 6.85
N GLY A 952 -55.64 14.57 5.99
CA GLY A 952 -54.48 13.72 5.77
C GLY A 952 -53.81 13.99 4.43
N LEU A 953 -52.93 13.09 4.01
CA LEU A 953 -52.31 13.16 2.69
C LEU A 953 -52.15 11.78 2.05
N GLU A 954 -52.12 11.76 0.72
CA GLU A 954 -51.84 10.56 -0.07
C GLU A 954 -50.59 10.78 -0.92
N ILE A 955 -49.64 9.85 -0.83
CA ILE A 955 -48.40 9.81 -1.62
C ILE A 955 -48.51 8.65 -2.60
N SER A 956 -48.59 8.94 -3.90
CA SER A 956 -48.58 7.92 -4.95
C SER A 956 -47.26 7.94 -5.72
N LEU A 957 -46.63 6.78 -5.87
CA LEU A 957 -45.36 6.58 -6.56
C LEU A 957 -45.60 5.87 -7.89
N PHE A 958 -44.89 6.26 -8.93
CA PHE A 958 -44.80 5.52 -10.19
C PHE A 958 -43.34 5.48 -10.65
N VAL A 959 -42.80 4.28 -10.81
CA VAL A 959 -41.41 4.06 -11.25
C VAL A 959 -41.43 3.19 -12.50
N ALA A 960 -41.14 3.79 -13.66
CA ALA A 960 -41.16 3.11 -14.96
C ALA A 960 -39.89 2.27 -15.24
N ILE A 961 -39.17 1.85 -14.20
CA ILE A 961 -37.90 1.13 -14.29
C ILE A 961 -37.86 0.00 -13.26
N PRO A 962 -37.43 -1.22 -13.62
CA PRO A 962 -37.31 -2.32 -12.67
C PRO A 962 -36.32 -2.02 -11.54
N THR A 963 -36.60 -2.54 -10.35
CA THR A 963 -35.66 -2.56 -9.23
C THR A 963 -34.38 -3.32 -9.63
N GLY A 964 -33.21 -2.80 -9.23
CA GLY A 964 -31.93 -3.37 -9.63
C GLY A 964 -31.50 -3.05 -11.07
N SER A 965 -32.05 -1.99 -11.66
CA SER A 965 -31.67 -1.47 -12.99
C SER A 965 -30.25 -0.92 -13.09
N GLY A 966 -29.66 -0.53 -11.95
CA GLY A 966 -28.35 0.12 -11.92
C GLY A 966 -28.36 1.60 -12.32
N LEU A 967 -29.53 2.26 -12.31
CA LEU A 967 -29.69 3.67 -12.71
C LEU A 967 -29.96 4.62 -11.54
N GLY A 968 -29.60 4.22 -10.30
CA GLY A 968 -29.76 5.02 -9.09
C GLY A 968 -31.22 5.22 -8.63
N THR A 969 -32.11 4.30 -9.00
CA THR A 969 -33.57 4.46 -8.85
C THR A 969 -34.01 4.74 -7.41
N SER A 970 -33.45 4.05 -6.40
CA SER A 970 -33.86 4.23 -5.00
C SER A 970 -33.62 5.65 -4.48
N SER A 971 -32.43 6.19 -4.70
CA SER A 971 -32.02 7.51 -4.20
C SER A 971 -32.74 8.62 -4.96
N ILE A 972 -32.99 8.42 -6.25
CA ILE A 972 -33.77 9.33 -7.09
C ILE A 972 -35.26 9.35 -6.65
N VAL A 973 -35.85 8.19 -6.35
CA VAL A 973 -37.20 8.10 -5.78
C VAL A 973 -37.24 8.83 -4.43
N ALA A 974 -36.27 8.59 -3.54
CA ALA A 974 -36.18 9.28 -2.26
C ALA A 974 -36.11 10.81 -2.42
N GLY A 975 -35.28 11.30 -3.35
CA GLY A 975 -35.18 12.73 -3.64
C GLY A 975 -36.46 13.33 -4.20
N THR A 976 -37.12 12.61 -5.11
CA THR A 976 -38.39 13.06 -5.71
C THR A 976 -39.52 13.12 -4.67
N VAL A 977 -39.60 12.13 -3.78
CA VAL A 977 -40.56 12.11 -2.67
C VAL A 977 -40.27 13.24 -1.68
N LEU A 978 -39.03 13.38 -1.24
CA LEU A 978 -38.63 14.45 -0.31
C LEU A 978 -38.94 15.84 -0.86
N ARG A 979 -38.60 16.12 -2.12
CA ARG A 979 -38.88 17.43 -2.70
C ARG A 979 -40.38 17.69 -2.87
N SER A 980 -41.16 16.66 -3.25
CA SER A 980 -42.61 16.77 -3.38
C SER A 980 -43.28 17.01 -2.02
N LEU A 981 -42.82 16.32 -0.97
CA LEU A 981 -43.27 16.55 0.41
C LEU A 981 -42.83 17.92 0.93
N ALA A 982 -41.61 18.36 0.63
CA ALA A 982 -41.14 19.68 1.01
C ALA A 982 -42.02 20.79 0.42
N GLU A 983 -42.39 20.65 -0.87
CA GLU A 983 -43.34 21.56 -1.52
C GLU A 983 -44.73 21.51 -0.86
N PHE A 984 -45.23 20.31 -0.59
CA PHE A 984 -46.52 20.08 0.05
C PHE A 984 -46.58 20.61 1.48
N CYS A 985 -45.47 20.56 2.22
CA CYS A 985 -45.36 20.89 3.65
C CYS A 985 -44.74 22.28 3.94
N LYS A 986 -44.56 23.13 2.90
CA LYS A 986 -43.89 24.45 3.00
C LYS A 986 -42.47 24.41 3.60
N LEU A 987 -41.72 23.34 3.39
CA LEU A 987 -40.35 23.22 3.87
C LEU A 987 -39.39 23.93 2.90
N PRO A 988 -38.49 24.80 3.36
CA PRO A 988 -37.64 25.63 2.51
C PRO A 988 -36.39 24.86 2.02
N TRP A 989 -36.59 23.71 1.37
CA TRP A 989 -35.50 22.85 0.93
C TRP A 989 -35.22 23.01 -0.56
N ASP A 990 -33.98 23.32 -0.90
CA ASP A 990 -33.50 23.28 -2.28
C ASP A 990 -33.04 21.87 -2.70
N ASN A 991 -32.55 21.72 -3.94
CA ASN A 991 -32.08 20.41 -4.42
C ASN A 991 -30.85 19.90 -3.66
N HIS A 992 -29.96 20.78 -3.18
CA HIS A 992 -28.82 20.37 -2.36
C HIS A 992 -29.29 19.88 -0.98
N ASP A 993 -30.24 20.56 -0.35
CA ASP A 993 -30.88 20.14 0.90
C ASP A 993 -31.55 18.77 0.78
N VAL A 994 -32.27 18.56 -0.32
CA VAL A 994 -32.91 17.27 -0.63
C VAL A 994 -31.85 16.19 -0.83
N CYS A 995 -30.82 16.43 -1.65
CA CYS A 995 -29.76 15.44 -1.88
C CYS A 995 -29.02 15.04 -0.58
N ARG A 996 -28.79 16.00 0.32
CA ARG A 996 -28.22 15.77 1.65
C ARG A 996 -29.12 14.86 2.50
N ARG A 997 -30.43 15.14 2.53
CA ARG A 997 -31.42 14.32 3.23
C ARG A 997 -31.61 12.93 2.63
N VAL A 998 -31.43 12.77 1.31
CA VAL A 998 -31.43 11.44 0.69
C VAL A 998 -30.29 10.58 1.24
N LEU A 999 -29.08 11.14 1.41
CA LEU A 999 -27.98 10.40 2.01
C LEU A 999 -28.31 9.97 3.45
N LEU A 1000 -29.01 10.82 4.21
CA LEU A 1000 -29.51 10.47 5.55
C LEU A 1000 -30.54 9.34 5.52
N ILE A 1001 -31.52 9.39 4.60
CA ILE A 1001 -32.49 8.30 4.37
C ILE A 1001 -31.76 6.99 4.09
N GLU A 1002 -30.75 6.98 3.22
CA GLU A 1002 -30.02 5.75 2.91
C GLU A 1002 -29.33 5.13 4.13
N GLN A 1003 -28.79 5.95 5.03
CA GLN A 1003 -28.21 5.47 6.28
C GLN A 1003 -29.30 4.96 7.24
N MET A 1004 -30.42 5.67 7.36
CA MET A 1004 -31.59 5.23 8.15
C MET A 1004 -32.16 3.90 7.66
N LEU A 1005 -32.10 3.64 6.36
CA LEU A 1005 -32.56 2.40 5.73
C LEU A 1005 -31.48 1.32 5.66
N THR A 1006 -30.27 1.56 6.18
CA THR A 1006 -29.11 0.64 6.15
C THR A 1006 -28.67 0.21 4.74
N ALA A 1007 -28.97 1.01 3.72
CA ALA A 1007 -28.59 0.75 2.34
C ALA A 1007 -27.11 1.05 2.08
N GLY A 1008 -26.58 2.11 2.73
CA GLY A 1008 -25.14 2.44 2.73
C GLY A 1008 -24.59 3.01 1.42
N GLY A 1009 -25.44 3.56 0.55
CA GLY A 1009 -25.03 4.12 -0.73
C GLY A 1009 -24.26 5.45 -0.60
N GLY A 1010 -23.76 5.90 -1.76
CA GLY A 1010 -23.05 7.17 -1.90
C GLY A 1010 -23.97 8.34 -2.24
N TRP A 1011 -23.40 9.40 -2.78
CA TRP A 1011 -24.16 10.60 -3.15
C TRP A 1011 -24.40 10.77 -4.65
N GLN A 1012 -23.78 9.96 -5.51
CA GLN A 1012 -23.83 10.17 -6.96
C GLN A 1012 -25.25 10.06 -7.55
N ASP A 1013 -26.11 9.21 -6.97
CA ASP A 1013 -27.40 8.85 -7.55
C ASP A 1013 -28.38 10.03 -7.50
N GLN A 1014 -28.55 10.61 -6.31
CA GLN A 1014 -29.42 11.76 -6.11
C GLN A 1014 -28.89 12.99 -6.83
N TYR A 1015 -27.58 13.26 -6.77
CA TYR A 1015 -27.02 14.40 -7.50
C TYR A 1015 -27.12 14.19 -9.01
N GLY A 1016 -26.97 12.96 -9.48
CA GLY A 1016 -27.04 12.60 -10.89
C GLY A 1016 -28.42 12.79 -11.50
N GLY A 1017 -29.49 12.46 -10.77
CA GLY A 1017 -30.86 12.57 -11.26
C GLY A 1017 -31.52 13.94 -10.99
N LEU A 1018 -31.31 14.52 -9.80
CA LEU A 1018 -32.06 15.73 -9.40
C LEU A 1018 -31.61 16.98 -10.15
N PHE A 1019 -30.34 17.06 -10.51
CA PHE A 1019 -29.79 18.15 -11.33
C PHE A 1019 -29.77 17.74 -12.80
N GLU A 1020 -30.02 18.68 -13.68
CA GLU A 1020 -30.09 18.50 -15.13
C GLU A 1020 -28.74 18.18 -15.78
N GLY A 1021 -28.79 17.75 -17.03
CA GLY A 1021 -27.66 17.73 -17.94
C GLY A 1021 -26.49 16.84 -17.54
N LEU A 1022 -25.40 17.06 -18.27
CA LEU A 1022 -24.08 16.50 -18.00
C LEU A 1022 -23.37 17.38 -16.97
N LYS A 1023 -22.77 16.75 -15.96
CA LYS A 1023 -22.16 17.46 -14.83
C LYS A 1023 -21.03 16.68 -14.19
N LEU A 1024 -20.07 17.44 -13.67
CA LEU A 1024 -19.04 16.99 -12.76
C LEU A 1024 -19.50 17.32 -11.33
N VAL A 1025 -19.64 16.29 -10.50
CA VAL A 1025 -20.01 16.43 -9.09
C VAL A 1025 -18.80 16.08 -8.23
N GLN A 1026 -18.43 16.97 -7.32
CA GLN A 1026 -17.22 16.81 -6.49
C GLN A 1026 -17.51 17.09 -5.02
N CYS A 1027 -17.01 16.21 -4.15
CA CYS A 1027 -17.04 16.39 -2.71
C CYS A 1027 -15.60 16.43 -2.17
N VAL A 1028 -15.31 17.42 -1.33
CA VAL A 1028 -14.05 17.45 -0.57
C VAL A 1028 -14.10 16.44 0.60
N PRO A 1029 -12.94 15.97 1.10
CA PRO A 1029 -12.91 15.15 2.32
C PRO A 1029 -13.55 15.88 3.50
N GLY A 1030 -14.20 15.12 4.38
CA GLY A 1030 -14.80 15.63 5.62
C GLY A 1030 -16.24 15.20 5.84
N LEU A 1031 -16.76 15.56 7.01
CA LEU A 1031 -18.16 15.47 7.37
C LEU A 1031 -18.69 16.86 7.76
N PRO A 1032 -19.94 17.22 7.40
CA PRO A 1032 -20.81 16.48 6.48
C PRO A 1032 -20.25 16.45 5.05
N CYS A 1033 -20.62 15.44 4.26
CA CYS A 1033 -20.28 15.41 2.84
C CYS A 1033 -21.08 16.50 2.11
N LEU A 1034 -20.38 17.45 1.48
CA LEU A 1034 -21.00 18.57 0.76
C LEU A 1034 -20.59 18.55 -0.73
N PRO A 1035 -21.24 17.72 -1.57
CA PRO A 1035 -20.97 17.71 -2.99
C PRO A 1035 -21.36 19.02 -3.68
N THR A 1036 -20.54 19.43 -4.64
CA THR A 1036 -20.72 20.60 -5.49
C THR A 1036 -20.95 20.17 -6.93
N VAL A 1037 -21.85 20.83 -7.64
CA VAL A 1037 -22.21 20.51 -9.04
C VAL A 1037 -21.57 21.52 -9.98
N ARG A 1038 -20.94 21.02 -11.04
CA ARG A 1038 -20.40 21.83 -12.15
C ARG A 1038 -20.95 21.30 -13.46
N TRP A 1039 -21.81 22.07 -14.11
CA TRP A 1039 -22.38 21.72 -15.41
C TRP A 1039 -21.32 21.70 -16.51
N MET A 1040 -21.53 20.83 -17.49
CA MET A 1040 -20.63 20.62 -18.61
C MET A 1040 -21.40 20.69 -19.93
N PRO A 1041 -20.73 21.04 -21.05
CA PRO A 1041 -21.36 21.02 -22.37
C PRO A 1041 -21.81 19.62 -22.76
N ASP A 1042 -23.06 19.46 -23.19
CA ASP A 1042 -23.64 18.19 -23.62
C ASP A 1042 -23.35 17.84 -25.10
N SER A 1043 -22.51 18.64 -25.77
CA SER A 1043 -22.17 18.52 -27.20
C SER A 1043 -21.78 17.09 -27.64
N VAL A 1044 -21.15 16.30 -26.77
CA VAL A 1044 -20.82 14.90 -27.06
C VAL A 1044 -22.07 14.05 -27.34
N TYR A 1045 -23.18 14.34 -26.66
CA TYR A 1045 -24.48 13.65 -26.83
C TYR A 1045 -25.35 14.28 -27.92
N THR A 1046 -25.24 15.59 -28.14
CA THR A 1046 -26.11 16.34 -29.05
C THR A 1046 -25.54 16.54 -30.45
N ASP A 1047 -24.23 16.27 -30.67
CA ASP A 1047 -23.61 16.34 -32.00
C ASP A 1047 -24.28 15.35 -32.97
N PRO A 1048 -24.85 15.82 -34.09
CA PRO A 1048 -25.56 14.97 -35.05
C PRO A 1048 -24.72 13.80 -35.59
N ARG A 1049 -23.39 13.91 -35.58
CA ARG A 1049 -22.48 12.85 -36.05
C ARG A 1049 -22.43 11.65 -35.11
N PHE A 1050 -22.71 11.86 -33.82
CA PHE A 1050 -22.50 10.87 -32.76
C PHE A 1050 -23.73 10.62 -31.88
N ALA A 1051 -24.77 11.45 -31.96
CA ALA A 1051 -25.99 11.30 -31.17
C ALA A 1051 -26.59 9.88 -31.27
N ALA A 1052 -26.64 9.32 -32.48
CA ALA A 1052 -27.14 7.95 -32.72
C ALA A 1052 -26.17 6.83 -32.26
N CYS A 1053 -24.92 7.17 -31.92
CA CYS A 1053 -23.91 6.22 -31.46
C CYS A 1053 -24.01 5.90 -29.96
N HIS A 1054 -24.81 6.66 -29.21
CA HIS A 1054 -25.12 6.38 -27.81
C HIS A 1054 -26.29 5.40 -27.70
N LEU A 1055 -26.04 4.22 -27.16
CA LEU A 1055 -27.05 3.17 -27.04
C LEU A 1055 -27.24 2.78 -25.58
N LEU A 1056 -28.51 2.64 -25.18
CA LEU A 1056 -28.91 2.13 -23.87
C LEU A 1056 -29.71 0.84 -24.06
N TYR A 1057 -29.22 -0.24 -23.45
CA TYR A 1057 -29.80 -1.58 -23.58
C TYR A 1057 -30.09 -2.16 -22.21
N TYR A 1058 -31.34 -2.49 -21.94
CA TYR A 1058 -31.69 -3.25 -20.75
C TYR A 1058 -31.35 -4.72 -20.96
N THR A 1059 -30.47 -5.27 -20.14
CA THR A 1059 -30.00 -6.66 -20.28
C THR A 1059 -31.04 -7.69 -19.84
N GLY A 1060 -32.08 -7.28 -19.10
CA GLY A 1060 -33.06 -8.20 -18.50
C GLY A 1060 -32.54 -8.98 -17.29
N ILE A 1061 -31.27 -8.82 -16.92
CA ILE A 1061 -30.63 -9.44 -15.76
C ILE A 1061 -30.77 -8.46 -14.58
N THR A 1062 -31.31 -8.88 -13.45
CA THR A 1062 -31.40 -8.05 -12.23
C THR A 1062 -30.51 -8.61 -11.12
N ARG A 1063 -29.80 -7.73 -10.41
CA ARG A 1063 -28.98 -8.09 -9.25
C ARG A 1063 -29.05 -6.98 -8.20
N MET A 1064 -29.08 -7.37 -6.93
CA MET A 1064 -28.93 -6.44 -5.81
C MET A 1064 -27.46 -6.11 -5.61
N ALA A 1065 -27.12 -4.82 -5.57
CA ALA A 1065 -25.75 -4.31 -5.40
C ALA A 1065 -25.15 -4.49 -3.98
N LYS A 1066 -25.92 -5.05 -3.03
CA LYS A 1066 -25.60 -5.01 -1.58
C LYS A 1066 -24.32 -5.77 -1.22
N GLY A 1067 -23.98 -6.85 -1.95
CA GLY A 1067 -22.75 -7.62 -1.68
C GLY A 1067 -21.48 -6.84 -2.02
N ILE A 1068 -21.43 -6.24 -3.22
CA ILE A 1068 -20.26 -5.52 -3.76
C ILE A 1068 -19.90 -4.32 -2.87
N LEU A 1069 -20.92 -3.58 -2.43
CA LEU A 1069 -20.75 -2.39 -1.59
C LEU A 1069 -20.07 -2.71 -0.25
N GLY A 1070 -20.46 -3.80 0.40
CA GLY A 1070 -19.89 -4.20 1.70
C GLY A 1070 -18.40 -4.52 1.61
N GLU A 1071 -17.98 -5.23 0.56
CA GLU A 1071 -16.58 -5.61 0.34
C GLU A 1071 -15.70 -4.39 0.06
N ILE A 1072 -16.14 -3.48 -0.81
CA ILE A 1072 -15.39 -2.25 -1.12
C ILE A 1072 -15.28 -1.37 0.13
N VAL A 1073 -16.37 -1.20 0.88
CA VAL A 1073 -16.37 -0.44 2.13
C VAL A 1073 -15.39 -1.04 3.14
N ARG A 1074 -15.38 -2.36 3.29
CA ARG A 1074 -14.44 -3.09 4.14
C ARG A 1074 -13.00 -2.89 3.69
N ASP A 1075 -12.71 -3.00 2.40
CA ASP A 1075 -11.38 -2.76 1.84
C ASP A 1075 -10.88 -1.33 2.12
N VAL A 1076 -11.76 -0.33 2.05
CA VAL A 1076 -11.42 1.07 2.39
C VAL A 1076 -11.16 1.21 3.90
N PHE A 1077 -11.95 0.56 4.77
CA PHE A 1077 -11.63 0.52 6.20
C PHE A 1077 -10.31 -0.19 6.50
N LEU A 1078 -9.96 -1.22 5.75
CA LEU A 1078 -8.68 -1.90 5.90
C LEU A 1078 -7.53 -1.12 5.24
N ASN A 1079 -7.81 0.03 4.63
CA ASN A 1079 -6.90 0.80 3.79
C ASN A 1079 -6.14 -0.06 2.78
N ARG A 1080 -6.83 -1.02 2.14
CA ARG A 1080 -6.19 -1.94 1.20
C ARG A 1080 -5.57 -1.17 0.04
N GLY A 1081 -4.25 -1.27 -0.12
CA GLY A 1081 -3.51 -0.41 -1.05
C GLY A 1081 -4.01 -0.45 -2.50
N ALA A 1082 -4.36 -1.64 -2.99
CA ALA A 1082 -4.86 -1.85 -4.36
C ALA A 1082 -6.20 -1.13 -4.61
N THR A 1083 -7.17 -1.30 -3.71
CA THR A 1083 -8.50 -0.69 -3.80
C THR A 1083 -8.40 0.83 -3.70
N LEU A 1084 -7.60 1.36 -2.76
CA LEU A 1084 -7.39 2.80 -2.62
C LEU A 1084 -6.66 3.43 -3.83
N GLN A 1085 -5.71 2.73 -4.43
CA GLN A 1085 -5.03 3.19 -5.64
C GLN A 1085 -6.01 3.25 -6.82
N LEU A 1086 -6.84 2.23 -6.98
CA LEU A 1086 -7.85 2.17 -8.04
C LEU A 1086 -8.90 3.28 -7.89
N LEU A 1087 -9.43 3.51 -6.69
CA LEU A 1087 -10.37 4.60 -6.43
C LEU A 1087 -9.73 5.98 -6.69
N ARG A 1088 -8.46 6.18 -6.33
CA ARG A 1088 -7.70 7.41 -6.69
C ARG A 1088 -7.55 7.58 -8.20
N GLU A 1089 -7.27 6.50 -8.93
CA GLU A 1089 -7.18 6.50 -10.39
C GLU A 1089 -8.51 6.90 -11.03
N MET A 1090 -9.63 6.36 -10.52
CA MET A 1090 -10.98 6.61 -11.01
C MET A 1090 -11.42 8.07 -10.76
N GLY A 1091 -11.29 8.57 -9.53
CA GLY A 1091 -11.74 9.91 -9.15
C GLY A 1091 -10.81 11.05 -9.57
N GLY A 1092 -9.52 10.76 -9.78
CA GLY A 1092 -8.53 11.76 -10.20
C GLY A 1092 -8.23 11.70 -11.70
N PRO A 1093 -7.19 10.98 -12.14
CA PRO A 1093 -6.73 10.96 -13.53
C PRO A 1093 -7.81 10.61 -14.57
N THR A 1094 -8.61 9.56 -14.35
CA THR A 1094 -9.65 9.16 -15.31
C THR A 1094 -10.74 10.22 -15.43
N THR A 1095 -11.21 10.76 -14.31
CA THR A 1095 -12.26 11.78 -14.29
C THR A 1095 -11.78 13.10 -14.93
N ALA A 1096 -10.53 13.51 -14.67
CA ALA A 1096 -9.92 14.67 -15.34
C ALA A 1096 -9.80 14.48 -16.86
N ALA A 1097 -9.30 13.32 -17.31
CA ALA A 1097 -9.22 13.01 -18.74
C ALA A 1097 -10.61 12.96 -19.41
N MET A 1098 -11.62 12.47 -18.69
CA MET A 1098 -13.01 12.43 -19.16
C MET A 1098 -13.57 13.84 -19.31
N TYR A 1099 -13.33 14.71 -18.33
CA TYR A 1099 -13.69 16.12 -18.39
C TYR A 1099 -13.10 16.83 -19.62
N ASP A 1100 -11.80 16.64 -19.88
CA ASP A 1100 -11.11 17.23 -21.03
C ASP A 1100 -11.65 16.69 -22.36
N ALA A 1101 -11.88 15.37 -22.46
CA ALA A 1101 -12.41 14.76 -23.68
C ALA A 1101 -13.83 15.27 -24.01
N MET A 1102 -14.67 15.47 -22.99
CA MET A 1102 -16.03 15.97 -23.18
C MET A 1102 -16.06 17.45 -23.55
N THR A 1103 -15.29 18.28 -22.85
CA THR A 1103 -15.26 19.73 -23.10
C THR A 1103 -14.67 20.08 -24.46
N THR A 1104 -13.79 19.24 -25.00
CA THR A 1104 -13.21 19.40 -26.35
C THR A 1104 -14.02 18.72 -27.47
N GLY A 1105 -15.14 18.06 -27.16
CA GLY A 1105 -15.96 17.34 -28.14
C GLY A 1105 -15.29 16.10 -28.75
N ASN A 1106 -14.29 15.53 -28.08
CA ASN A 1106 -13.57 14.35 -28.55
C ASN A 1106 -14.34 13.06 -28.22
N TYR A 1107 -15.35 12.73 -29.05
CA TYR A 1107 -16.20 11.55 -28.87
C TYR A 1107 -15.41 10.23 -28.74
N LYS A 1108 -14.39 10.00 -29.58
CA LYS A 1108 -13.58 8.79 -29.52
C LYS A 1108 -12.77 8.69 -28.22
N GLY A 1109 -12.22 9.82 -27.76
CA GLY A 1109 -11.53 9.91 -26.47
C GLY A 1109 -12.47 9.59 -25.31
N TYR A 1110 -13.64 10.22 -25.31
CA TYR A 1110 -14.73 9.96 -24.36
C TYR A 1110 -15.11 8.47 -24.32
N ALA A 1111 -15.41 7.87 -25.46
CA ALA A 1111 -15.87 6.48 -25.53
C ALA A 1111 -14.79 5.48 -25.06
N ARG A 1112 -13.51 5.74 -25.34
CA ARG A 1112 -12.40 4.95 -24.80
C ARG A 1112 -12.25 5.10 -23.28
N LEU A 1113 -12.55 6.28 -22.73
CA LEU A 1113 -12.54 6.49 -21.29
C LEU A 1113 -13.72 5.79 -20.61
N VAL A 1114 -14.89 5.68 -21.27
CA VAL A 1114 -16.00 4.83 -20.82
C VAL A 1114 -15.55 3.37 -20.72
N GLN A 1115 -14.82 2.85 -21.73
CA GLN A 1115 -14.22 1.52 -21.66
C GLN A 1115 -13.23 1.40 -20.50
N ARG A 1116 -12.38 2.42 -20.27
CA ARG A 1116 -11.45 2.42 -19.14
C ARG A 1116 -12.19 2.35 -17.81
N THR A 1117 -13.29 3.10 -17.64
CA THR A 1117 -14.13 3.03 -16.45
C THR A 1117 -14.73 1.63 -16.26
N TRP A 1118 -15.13 0.95 -17.34
CA TRP A 1118 -15.58 -0.43 -17.27
C TRP A 1118 -14.49 -1.39 -16.78
N GLU A 1119 -13.27 -1.29 -17.32
CA GLU A 1119 -12.13 -2.08 -16.85
C GLU A 1119 -11.79 -1.78 -15.38
N GLN A 1120 -11.87 -0.53 -14.96
CA GLN A 1120 -11.66 -0.12 -13.56
C GLN A 1120 -12.73 -0.72 -12.64
N LYS A 1121 -14.01 -0.76 -13.06
CA LYS A 1121 -15.08 -1.39 -12.27
C LYS A 1121 -14.89 -2.90 -12.15
N LYS A 1122 -14.50 -3.59 -13.22
CA LYS A 1122 -14.15 -5.03 -13.16
C LYS A 1122 -12.97 -5.31 -12.22
N ARG A 1123 -12.00 -4.40 -12.12
CA ARG A 1123 -10.87 -4.51 -11.17
C ARG A 1123 -11.28 -4.26 -9.72
N LEU A 1124 -12.38 -3.53 -9.47
CA LEU A 1124 -12.92 -3.34 -8.11
C LEU A 1124 -13.67 -4.59 -7.63
N ASP A 1125 -14.44 -5.22 -8.51
CA ASP A 1125 -15.25 -6.39 -8.19
C ASP A 1125 -15.46 -7.27 -9.43
N ASP A 1126 -15.09 -8.56 -9.31
CA ASP A 1126 -15.22 -9.54 -10.40
C ASP A 1126 -16.68 -9.80 -10.77
N GLY A 1127 -17.61 -9.57 -9.84
CA GLY A 1127 -19.05 -9.71 -10.03
C GLY A 1127 -19.67 -8.61 -10.91
N VAL A 1128 -18.93 -7.57 -11.27
CA VAL A 1128 -19.37 -6.52 -12.21
C VAL A 1128 -19.66 -7.11 -13.59
N CYS A 1129 -18.86 -8.07 -14.06
CA CYS A 1129 -19.05 -8.74 -15.35
C CYS A 1129 -19.16 -10.25 -15.15
N ASN A 1130 -20.40 -10.73 -15.02
CA ASN A 1130 -20.68 -12.17 -15.00
C ASN A 1130 -20.72 -12.76 -16.43
N PRO A 1131 -20.72 -14.09 -16.58
CA PRO A 1131 -20.70 -14.73 -17.91
C PRO A 1131 -21.86 -14.30 -18.83
N ALA A 1132 -23.04 -13.99 -18.28
CA ALA A 1132 -24.18 -13.54 -19.07
C ALA A 1132 -24.05 -12.09 -19.55
N VAL A 1133 -23.39 -11.22 -18.78
CA VAL A 1133 -23.04 -9.87 -19.23
C VAL A 1133 -21.90 -9.95 -20.26
N GLN A 1134 -20.91 -10.80 -20.02
CA GLN A 1134 -19.77 -10.97 -20.93
C GLN A 1134 -20.21 -11.43 -22.32
N SER A 1135 -21.16 -12.36 -22.42
CA SER A 1135 -21.66 -12.81 -23.73
C SER A 1135 -22.31 -11.69 -24.55
N ILE A 1136 -22.95 -10.71 -23.90
CA ILE A 1136 -23.49 -9.52 -24.58
C ILE A 1136 -22.32 -8.64 -25.05
N VAL A 1137 -21.32 -8.44 -24.19
CA VAL A 1137 -20.12 -7.64 -24.50
C VAL A 1137 -19.37 -8.22 -25.71
N ASP A 1138 -19.15 -9.54 -25.75
CA ASP A 1138 -18.43 -10.23 -26.83
C ASP A 1138 -19.09 -10.01 -28.20
N VAL A 1139 -20.43 -9.92 -28.24
CA VAL A 1139 -21.19 -9.66 -29.47
C VAL A 1139 -21.00 -8.23 -29.97
N VAL A 1140 -20.93 -7.25 -29.06
CA VAL A 1140 -20.90 -5.82 -29.41
C VAL A 1140 -19.49 -5.23 -29.49
N GLU A 1141 -18.50 -5.86 -28.87
CA GLU A 1141 -17.10 -5.41 -28.79
C GLU A 1141 -16.53 -4.95 -30.15
N PRO A 1142 -16.75 -5.66 -31.28
CA PRO A 1142 -16.22 -5.23 -32.58
C PRO A 1142 -16.77 -3.88 -33.07
N TYR A 1143 -17.92 -3.44 -32.56
CA TYR A 1143 -18.70 -2.30 -33.05
C TYR A 1143 -18.66 -1.08 -32.13
N VAL A 1144 -18.10 -1.21 -30.92
CA VAL A 1144 -18.04 -0.14 -29.92
C VAL A 1144 -16.61 0.38 -29.71
N TRP A 1145 -16.49 1.63 -29.28
CA TRP A 1145 -15.26 2.14 -28.68
C TRP A 1145 -15.22 1.90 -27.16
N GLY A 1146 -16.38 1.78 -26.52
CA GLY A 1146 -16.50 1.41 -25.13
C GLY A 1146 -17.91 1.02 -24.70
N VAL A 1147 -17.96 0.22 -23.65
CA VAL A 1147 -19.18 -0.25 -22.99
C VAL A 1147 -19.04 -0.12 -21.48
N THR A 1148 -20.12 0.09 -20.76
CA THR A 1148 -20.15 0.00 -19.29
C THR A 1148 -21.55 -0.33 -18.78
N LEU A 1149 -21.64 -0.83 -17.56
CA LEU A 1149 -22.89 -0.86 -16.80
C LEU A 1149 -22.96 0.42 -15.94
N PRO A 1150 -24.00 1.27 -16.05
CA PRO A 1150 -24.11 2.49 -15.25
C PRO A 1150 -24.25 2.26 -13.75
N GLY A 1151 -24.66 1.06 -13.32
CA GLY A 1151 -24.87 0.71 -11.91
C GLY A 1151 -23.69 0.01 -11.26
N ALA A 1152 -23.90 -0.58 -10.07
CA ALA A 1152 -22.86 -1.33 -9.37
C ALA A 1152 -22.25 -2.47 -10.20
N GLY A 1153 -23.03 -3.09 -11.09
CA GLY A 1153 -22.57 -4.15 -12.01
C GLY A 1153 -23.38 -5.44 -11.90
N GLY A 1154 -23.05 -6.44 -12.71
CA GLY A 1154 -23.65 -7.79 -12.70
C GLY A 1154 -25.04 -7.91 -13.35
N GLY A 1155 -25.55 -6.83 -13.96
CA GLY A 1155 -26.85 -6.79 -14.62
C GLY A 1155 -27.37 -5.36 -14.77
N GLY A 1156 -28.64 -5.21 -15.15
CA GLY A 1156 -29.31 -3.93 -15.30
C GLY A 1156 -29.18 -3.37 -16.72
N TYR A 1157 -28.97 -2.07 -16.83
CA TYR A 1157 -28.74 -1.42 -18.12
C TYR A 1157 -27.27 -1.47 -18.53
N MET A 1158 -27.05 -1.59 -19.84
CA MET A 1158 -25.76 -1.50 -20.50
C MET A 1158 -25.75 -0.26 -21.38
N TYR A 1159 -24.74 0.57 -21.16
CA TYR A 1159 -24.49 1.77 -21.94
C TYR A 1159 -23.34 1.51 -22.91
N MET A 1160 -23.55 1.81 -24.19
CA MET A 1160 -22.61 1.53 -25.27
C MET A 1160 -22.34 2.78 -26.10
N CYS A 1161 -21.07 2.98 -26.45
CA CYS A 1161 -20.62 4.03 -27.36
C CYS A 1161 -20.15 3.37 -28.67
N ALA A 1162 -21.02 3.35 -29.69
CA ALA A 1162 -20.72 2.78 -31.00
C ALA A 1162 -19.63 3.57 -31.73
N LYS A 1163 -18.91 2.93 -32.67
CA LYS A 1163 -17.85 3.59 -33.44
C LYS A 1163 -18.37 4.69 -34.37
N ASP A 1164 -19.52 4.43 -34.97
CA ASP A 1164 -20.28 5.29 -35.88
C ASP A 1164 -21.75 4.83 -35.92
N GLU A 1165 -22.59 5.52 -36.71
CA GLU A 1165 -24.01 5.21 -36.83
C GLU A 1165 -24.28 3.83 -37.47
N ALA A 1166 -23.44 3.39 -38.41
CA ALA A 1166 -23.60 2.08 -39.04
C ALA A 1166 -23.34 0.95 -38.05
N CYS A 1167 -22.32 1.10 -37.21
CA CYS A 1167 -22.04 0.19 -36.10
C CYS A 1167 -23.19 0.20 -35.07
N ALA A 1168 -23.75 1.37 -34.76
CA ALA A 1168 -24.89 1.48 -33.84
C ALA A 1168 -26.12 0.72 -34.36
N ARG A 1169 -26.43 0.85 -35.66
CA ARG A 1169 -27.49 0.09 -36.33
C ARG A 1169 -27.23 -1.41 -36.27
N ARG A 1170 -25.99 -1.82 -36.53
CA ARG A 1170 -25.59 -3.23 -36.47
C ARG A 1170 -25.75 -3.83 -35.07
N ILE A 1171 -25.37 -3.09 -34.03
CA ILE A 1171 -25.58 -3.51 -32.64
C ILE A 1171 -27.07 -3.72 -32.35
N ARG A 1172 -27.92 -2.79 -32.81
CA ARG A 1172 -29.38 -2.91 -32.66
C ARG A 1172 -29.92 -4.17 -33.33
N GLU A 1173 -29.54 -4.43 -34.58
CA GLU A 1173 -29.93 -5.65 -35.31
C GLU A 1173 -29.52 -6.93 -34.56
N LEU A 1174 -28.26 -7.00 -34.10
CA LEU A 1174 -27.71 -8.20 -33.45
C LEU A 1174 -28.42 -8.53 -32.13
N LEU A 1175 -28.57 -7.53 -31.26
CA LEU A 1175 -29.18 -7.72 -29.93
C LEU A 1175 -30.71 -7.81 -29.96
N THR A 1176 -31.36 -7.31 -31.01
CA THR A 1176 -32.80 -7.52 -31.23
C THR A 1176 -33.08 -8.88 -31.85
N ALA A 1177 -32.23 -9.37 -32.75
CA ALA A 1177 -32.38 -10.71 -33.33
C ALA A 1177 -32.04 -11.83 -32.32
N ASN A 1178 -31.08 -11.58 -31.42
CA ASN A 1178 -30.61 -12.56 -30.43
C ASN A 1178 -30.61 -11.96 -29.02
N PRO A 1179 -31.79 -11.65 -28.43
CA PRO A 1179 -31.84 -11.14 -27.08
C PRO A 1179 -31.39 -12.23 -26.09
N PRO A 1180 -30.62 -11.89 -25.04
CA PRO A 1180 -30.15 -12.84 -24.05
C PRO A 1180 -31.29 -13.45 -23.22
N ASN A 1181 -32.44 -12.76 -23.12
CA ASN A 1181 -33.66 -13.22 -22.46
C ASN A 1181 -34.88 -12.40 -22.93
N GLY A 1182 -36.09 -12.82 -22.57
CA GLY A 1182 -37.34 -12.17 -23.01
C GLY A 1182 -37.57 -10.74 -22.49
N ASN A 1183 -36.81 -10.29 -21.49
CA ASN A 1183 -36.93 -8.93 -20.96
C ASN A 1183 -35.96 -7.93 -21.62
N ALA A 1184 -34.94 -8.44 -22.31
CA ALA A 1184 -33.85 -7.63 -22.83
C ALA A 1184 -34.28 -6.80 -24.04
N ARG A 1185 -33.99 -5.50 -24.03
CA ARG A 1185 -34.50 -4.55 -25.03
C ARG A 1185 -33.72 -3.24 -25.06
N PHE A 1186 -33.73 -2.56 -26.20
CA PHE A 1186 -33.26 -1.17 -26.28
C PHE A 1186 -34.27 -0.22 -25.65
N VAL A 1187 -33.74 0.85 -25.06
CA VAL A 1187 -34.51 1.97 -24.53
C VAL A 1187 -33.96 3.25 -25.12
N GLU A 1188 -34.83 4.16 -25.55
CA GLU A 1188 -34.39 5.47 -26.02
C GLU A 1188 -33.95 6.33 -24.84
N MET A 1189 -32.83 7.02 -25.00
CA MET A 1189 -32.27 7.91 -24.00
C MET A 1189 -32.06 9.31 -24.58
N SER A 1190 -32.37 10.32 -23.78
CA SER A 1190 -32.10 11.73 -24.08
C SER A 1190 -31.58 12.43 -22.83
N VAL A 1191 -30.63 13.34 -22.98
CA VAL A 1191 -30.13 14.18 -21.88
C VAL A 1191 -31.29 15.04 -21.37
N SER A 1192 -31.54 15.03 -20.05
CA SER A 1192 -32.59 15.86 -19.45
C SER A 1192 -32.11 17.30 -19.31
N ALA A 1193 -32.89 18.24 -19.83
CA ALA A 1193 -32.59 19.67 -19.74
C ALA A 1193 -33.07 20.33 -18.43
N SER A 1194 -33.86 19.63 -17.62
CA SER A 1194 -34.56 20.23 -16.47
C SER A 1194 -34.31 19.56 -15.13
N GLY A 1195 -33.77 18.33 -15.09
CA GLY A 1195 -33.58 17.62 -13.83
C GLY A 1195 -34.92 17.34 -13.14
N LEU A 1196 -34.93 17.39 -11.80
CA LEU A 1196 -36.15 17.27 -11.00
C LEU A 1196 -37.10 18.45 -11.24
N GLN A 1197 -38.34 18.13 -11.60
CA GLN A 1197 -39.42 19.10 -11.78
C GLN A 1197 -40.51 18.90 -10.72
N ILE A 1198 -41.01 20.00 -10.16
CA ILE A 1198 -42.20 20.03 -9.29
C ILE A 1198 -43.23 20.97 -9.91
N SER A 1199 -44.46 20.49 -10.02
CA SER A 1199 -45.60 21.28 -10.48
C SER A 1199 -46.77 21.16 -9.52
N ARG A 1200 -47.54 22.24 -9.39
CA ARG A 1200 -48.82 22.26 -8.69
C ARG A 1200 -49.93 22.31 -9.74
N SER A 1201 -50.90 21.40 -9.67
CA SER A 1201 -52.09 21.40 -10.54
C SER A 1201 -53.33 21.69 -9.74
#